data_AF-A0A9D1JAM0-F1
#
_entry.id   AF-A0A9D1JAM0-F1
#
_cell.length_a   1.000
_cell.length_b   1.000
_cell.length_c   1.000
_cell.angle_alpha   90.00
_cell.angle_beta   90.00
_cell.angle_gamma   90.00
#
_symmetry.space_group_name_H-M   'P 1'
#
loop_
_entity.id
_entity.type
_entity.pdbx_description
1 polymer ?
#
loop_
_entity_poly.entity_id
_entity_poly.type
_entity_poly.pdbx_seq_one_letter_code
_entity_poly.pdbx_strand_id
1 'polypeptide(L)'
;MMRSRGRLFYGIISLCMTAVLLLSSAPVPVLAEEASNDGTVIEVGCEQDLLDLAKNCKLNSYSLGKTVELTADIQVYSPNFSGIPFFNGTFHGNGHTISGISISGKGSNQGFFRYLGNQALVSDLNISGAVAPSGTQENIGGIAGSNYGTISGCSFVGSVSGETNVGGIAGTNKSTGKIVKSTSRAVVMAVSQTGGIAGNNEGLIADSSNESSVNVDVLEPSLDLGGIDLGTLNLAKTVINRTNMGGIAGTSTGIISGCQNLGTIGYEHSGYNVGGIAGRQNGIVTNCENRGVIYGRKDVGGIAGQAQPYLEWEYFKSRLSSAKDQVQQMNQTLESLSPIMEETTDGMMGYAQILIDQYHGLMDGMADDMDALKAAVQSDMGNVKEITSQATAALDTIEQILSSYRADALPEISSVEDLQNFLTQMENDFHTLEDQFDTLLNQTDGLEGTFDATGESAEAFVDHLSEQFHDTSRVETIEAMLNMLDENVQKITDVMGQTSQQVEDLINSVDQAIRSDLDQLDHGGNLLQDVTSMKSAEDTDGVITSCRNYGAVEADLNAGGIAGSMNVDYEDDQEKDPDMSSLNIVTRINASSVVAYSVNYGKVEVKKDNGGGIVGLQELGLVYGCESYGNISSDSGSYLGGIAGDSLAAIQNSYVRSQVEGSDYLGGIAGSGATMTGNVAMVNLQSDGEGVGSVAGVVADDGGSVESNYFVGEEYGAIDDISYSGAAEPVSYEALMSRADIPAGFSQVTVTFVSEDGETLSEVNIPYGGSLTEENYPEVTPDDGCYISWECSRTLDTITDNLVITATNVPWTKSVAGNIRSEDGKDLFLAVGEFYDHTRLYLVETDGPENLPADGELLYAYSWYLTSEQEKEQDTLEGHFYTQGMPDNAVLYLQKDGQWVRTDAETDGSYLVAEISCGQPFAVVLLPESGISPYLMIGIVLAAAAVILLIFIIVRRKRHKTLAGQAAAESAVSEEKQPVADDDTDDGAEEDADGLLEIPEIEVEDAPEETAGEENSDDR
;
A
#
# COMPACT_ATOMS: atom_id res chain seq x y z
N MET A 1 -7.45 30.40 17.97
CA MET A 1 -7.92 31.04 16.72
C MET A 1 -7.12 30.66 15.47
N MET A 2 -5.79 30.46 15.54
CA MET A 2 -5.00 29.90 14.42
C MET A 2 -5.21 28.39 14.20
N ARG A 3 -5.32 27.57 15.26
CA ARG A 3 -5.61 26.12 15.14
C ARG A 3 -6.96 25.77 14.53
N SER A 4 -8.03 26.48 14.91
CA SER A 4 -9.35 26.32 14.27
C SER A 4 -9.36 26.88 12.84
N ARG A 5 -8.42 27.75 12.48
CA ARG A 5 -8.24 28.21 11.10
C ARG A 5 -7.42 27.22 10.29
N GLY A 6 -6.41 26.55 10.85
CA GLY A 6 -5.64 25.50 10.19
C GLY A 6 -6.47 24.23 9.92
N ARG A 7 -7.12 23.66 10.93
CA ARG A 7 -8.04 22.50 10.76
C ARG A 7 -9.21 22.83 9.82
N LEU A 8 -9.73 24.05 9.88
CA LEU A 8 -10.76 24.52 8.95
C LEU A 8 -10.20 24.84 7.57
N PHE A 9 -8.96 25.28 7.42
CA PHE A 9 -8.33 25.61 6.14
C PHE A 9 -7.92 24.34 5.39
N TYR A 10 -7.27 23.37 6.05
CA TYR A 10 -7.02 22.05 5.47
C TYR A 10 -8.32 21.24 5.30
N GLY A 11 -9.28 21.39 6.22
CA GLY A 11 -10.63 20.85 6.05
C GLY A 11 -11.37 21.47 4.85
N ILE A 12 -11.21 22.78 4.59
CA ILE A 12 -11.80 23.48 3.43
C ILE A 12 -11.03 23.13 2.14
N ILE A 13 -9.71 23.00 2.16
CA ILE A 13 -8.91 22.55 1.02
C ILE A 13 -9.23 21.09 0.69
N SER A 14 -9.36 20.23 1.70
CA SER A 14 -9.83 18.84 1.57
C SER A 14 -11.26 18.79 1.03
N LEU A 15 -12.18 19.63 1.55
CA LEU A 15 -13.55 19.74 1.06
C LEU A 15 -13.62 20.31 -0.37
N CYS A 16 -12.73 21.23 -0.72
CA CYS A 16 -12.60 21.79 -2.07
C CYS A 16 -11.96 20.78 -3.04
N MET A 17 -10.99 19.99 -2.60
CA MET A 17 -10.40 18.88 -3.37
C MET A 17 -11.42 17.77 -3.58
N THR A 18 -12.13 17.33 -2.53
CA THR A 18 -13.24 16.36 -2.65
C THR A 18 -14.41 16.92 -3.45
N ALA A 19 -14.75 18.22 -3.34
CA ALA A 19 -15.76 18.85 -4.19
C ALA A 19 -15.32 18.97 -5.65
N VAL A 20 -14.05 19.26 -5.93
CA VAL A 20 -13.46 19.26 -7.28
C VAL A 20 -13.38 17.83 -7.85
N LEU A 21 -13.12 16.83 -7.00
CA LEU A 21 -13.14 15.41 -7.35
C LEU A 21 -14.56 14.89 -7.61
N LEU A 22 -15.55 15.30 -6.82
CA LEU A 22 -16.98 15.05 -7.06
C LEU A 22 -17.48 15.76 -8.31
N LEU A 23 -17.02 16.99 -8.59
CA LEU A 23 -17.31 17.70 -9.84
C LEU A 23 -16.62 17.07 -11.07
N SER A 24 -15.50 16.36 -10.88
CA SER A 24 -14.84 15.58 -11.94
C SER A 24 -15.51 14.24 -12.23
N SER A 25 -16.51 13.85 -11.43
CA SER A 25 -17.39 12.69 -11.71
C SER A 25 -18.60 13.04 -12.59
N ALA A 26 -18.79 14.32 -12.94
CA ALA A 26 -19.71 14.71 -14.00
C ALA A 26 -19.01 14.56 -15.36
N PRO A 27 -19.65 13.97 -16.39
CA PRO A 27 -19.07 13.93 -17.73
C PRO A 27 -18.83 15.36 -18.21
N VAL A 28 -17.56 15.78 -18.22
CA VAL A 28 -17.18 17.07 -18.82
C VAL A 28 -17.31 16.90 -20.33
N PRO A 29 -18.13 17.70 -21.03
CA PRO A 29 -18.06 17.74 -22.48
C PRO A 29 -16.71 18.39 -22.84
N VAL A 30 -15.74 17.56 -23.19
CA VAL A 30 -14.45 18.02 -23.70
C VAL A 30 -14.71 18.76 -25.01
N LEU A 31 -14.38 20.05 -25.05
CA LEU A 31 -14.21 20.80 -26.29
C LEU A 31 -12.97 20.23 -27.00
N ALA A 32 -13.18 19.17 -27.77
CA ALA A 32 -12.17 18.53 -28.58
C ALA A 32 -11.79 19.43 -29.76
N GLU A 33 -10.50 19.70 -29.89
CA GLU A 33 -9.87 20.13 -31.14
C GLU A 33 -10.03 18.99 -32.18
N GLU A 34 -10.39 19.35 -33.42
CA GLU A 34 -10.96 18.46 -34.42
C GLU A 34 -10.05 17.26 -34.79
N ALA A 35 -10.36 16.09 -34.23
CA ALA A 35 -10.02 14.79 -34.80
C ALA A 35 -11.32 13.97 -34.92
N SER A 36 -11.55 13.37 -36.10
CA SER A 36 -12.78 12.74 -36.56
C SER A 36 -13.57 12.00 -35.46
N ASN A 37 -14.60 12.66 -34.94
CA ASN A 37 -15.46 12.21 -33.86
C ASN A 37 -16.71 11.54 -34.48
N ASP A 38 -16.74 10.20 -34.58
CA ASP A 38 -17.91 9.49 -35.15
C ASP A 38 -18.96 9.09 -34.09
N GLY A 39 -18.71 9.31 -32.78
CA GLY A 39 -19.71 9.09 -31.73
C GLY A 39 -20.35 7.70 -31.73
N THR A 40 -19.64 6.68 -32.22
CA THR A 40 -20.18 5.34 -32.44
C THR A 40 -20.40 4.64 -31.10
N VAL A 41 -21.63 4.17 -30.87
CA VAL A 41 -21.98 3.33 -29.72
C VAL A 41 -21.87 1.85 -30.12
N ILE A 42 -21.17 1.06 -29.30
CA ILE A 42 -21.01 -0.39 -29.43
C ILE A 42 -21.73 -1.05 -28.25
N GLU A 43 -22.83 -1.73 -28.53
CA GLU A 43 -23.53 -2.53 -27.53
C GLU A 43 -22.87 -3.91 -27.40
N VAL A 44 -22.62 -4.34 -26.17
CA VAL A 44 -22.04 -5.65 -25.85
C VAL A 44 -23.01 -6.35 -24.90
N GLY A 45 -23.68 -7.39 -25.39
CA GLY A 45 -24.70 -8.13 -24.64
C GLY A 45 -24.39 -9.61 -24.46
N CYS A 46 -23.37 -10.13 -25.13
CA CYS A 46 -22.96 -11.52 -25.00
C CYS A 46 -21.43 -11.70 -25.12
N GLU A 47 -20.94 -12.91 -24.83
CA GLU A 47 -19.52 -13.26 -24.93
C GLU A 47 -18.96 -12.96 -26.33
N GLN A 48 -19.71 -13.27 -27.39
CA GLN A 48 -19.24 -13.08 -28.77
C GLN A 48 -18.98 -11.59 -29.09
N ASP A 49 -19.85 -10.69 -28.63
CA ASP A 49 -19.68 -9.24 -28.80
C ASP A 49 -18.39 -8.77 -28.09
N LEU A 50 -18.13 -9.31 -26.89
CA LEU A 50 -16.94 -9.00 -26.11
C LEU A 50 -15.66 -9.50 -26.81
N LEU A 51 -15.70 -10.71 -27.39
CA LEU A 51 -14.58 -11.26 -28.17
C LEU A 51 -14.29 -10.41 -29.42
N ASP A 52 -15.33 -9.92 -30.09
CA ASP A 52 -15.20 -9.06 -31.26
C ASP A 52 -14.65 -7.68 -30.90
N LEU A 53 -15.09 -7.11 -29.77
CA LEU A 53 -14.50 -5.89 -29.21
C LEU A 53 -13.00 -6.06 -28.94
N ALA A 54 -12.63 -7.12 -28.21
CA ALA A 54 -11.23 -7.40 -27.88
C ALA A 54 -10.35 -7.61 -29.12
N LYS A 55 -10.89 -8.28 -30.16
CA LYS A 55 -10.19 -8.50 -31.42
C LYS A 55 -9.92 -7.19 -32.18
N ASN A 56 -10.84 -6.23 -32.12
CA ASN A 56 -10.72 -4.95 -32.81
C ASN A 56 -9.84 -3.93 -32.07
N CYS A 57 -9.84 -3.98 -30.73
CA CYS A 57 -9.02 -3.14 -29.84
C CYS A 57 -7.51 -3.48 -29.85
N LYS A 58 -6.97 -3.89 -31.00
CA LYS A 58 -5.53 -4.15 -31.21
C LYS A 58 -4.74 -2.92 -31.65
N LEU A 59 -5.42 -1.92 -32.23
CA LEU A 59 -4.83 -0.63 -32.58
C LEU A 59 -5.22 0.39 -31.52
N ASN A 60 -4.24 1.20 -31.08
CA ASN A 60 -4.45 2.22 -30.06
C ASN A 60 -5.47 3.30 -30.44
N SER A 61 -5.77 3.44 -31.73
CA SER A 61 -6.75 4.38 -32.27
C SER A 61 -8.16 3.83 -32.42
N TYR A 62 -8.36 2.50 -32.36
CA TYR A 62 -9.65 1.90 -32.73
C TYR A 62 -10.81 2.34 -31.82
N SER A 63 -10.56 2.40 -30.51
CA SER A 63 -11.56 2.74 -29.49
C SER A 63 -11.64 4.24 -29.21
N LEU A 64 -10.74 5.05 -29.78
CA LEU A 64 -10.73 6.49 -29.56
C LEU A 64 -12.05 7.11 -30.04
N GLY A 65 -12.70 7.87 -29.16
CA GLY A 65 -13.98 8.54 -29.44
C GLY A 65 -15.21 7.62 -29.53
N LYS A 66 -15.08 6.33 -29.21
CA LYS A 66 -16.20 5.38 -29.19
C LYS A 66 -16.72 5.15 -27.78
N THR A 67 -18.01 4.81 -27.69
CA THR A 67 -18.67 4.41 -26.43
C THR A 67 -19.06 2.94 -26.51
N VAL A 68 -18.66 2.16 -25.50
CA VAL A 68 -19.06 0.76 -25.31
C VAL A 68 -20.08 0.71 -24.18
N GLU A 69 -21.22 0.07 -24.41
CA GLU A 69 -22.32 -0.08 -23.45
C GLU A 69 -22.54 -1.56 -23.16
N LEU A 70 -22.34 -1.99 -21.91
CA LEU A 70 -22.82 -3.30 -21.49
C LEU A 70 -24.34 -3.27 -21.33
N THR A 71 -25.00 -4.28 -21.90
CA THR A 71 -26.48 -4.41 -21.89
C THR A 71 -26.98 -5.63 -21.10
N ALA A 72 -26.06 -6.49 -20.67
CA ALA A 72 -26.32 -7.67 -19.85
C ALA A 72 -25.05 -8.11 -19.12
N ASP A 73 -25.22 -8.94 -18.10
CA ASP A 73 -24.09 -9.66 -17.50
C ASP A 73 -23.54 -10.68 -18.50
N ILE A 74 -22.21 -10.84 -18.52
CA ILE A 74 -21.50 -11.68 -19.50
C ILE A 74 -20.70 -12.73 -18.74
N GLN A 75 -20.88 -13.99 -19.11
CA GLN A 75 -20.03 -15.10 -18.68
C GLN A 75 -19.09 -15.46 -19.83
N VAL A 76 -17.79 -15.44 -19.56
CA VAL A 76 -16.75 -15.86 -20.51
C VAL A 76 -16.45 -17.34 -20.28
N TYR A 77 -16.52 -18.13 -21.35
CA TYR A 77 -16.17 -19.55 -21.39
C TYR A 77 -14.93 -19.81 -22.26
N SER A 78 -14.58 -18.86 -23.13
CA SER A 78 -13.47 -18.96 -24.06
C SER A 78 -12.12 -19.03 -23.31
N PRO A 79 -11.39 -20.17 -23.38
CA PRO A 79 -10.12 -20.33 -22.68
C PRO A 79 -8.99 -19.49 -23.29
N ASN A 80 -9.21 -18.88 -24.45
CA ASN A 80 -8.25 -18.06 -25.17
C ASN A 80 -8.51 -16.55 -25.01
N PHE A 81 -9.48 -16.15 -24.19
CA PHE A 81 -9.70 -14.73 -23.90
C PHE A 81 -8.55 -14.19 -23.05
N SER A 82 -7.81 -13.22 -23.58
CA SER A 82 -6.63 -12.63 -22.93
C SER A 82 -6.82 -11.15 -22.58
N GLY A 83 -8.08 -10.73 -22.39
CA GLY A 83 -8.42 -9.31 -22.18
C GLY A 83 -8.40 -8.46 -23.47
N ILE A 84 -8.79 -7.20 -23.31
CA ILE A 84 -8.81 -6.15 -24.31
C ILE A 84 -7.40 -5.52 -24.40
N PRO A 85 -6.70 -5.60 -25.55
CA PRO A 85 -5.30 -5.17 -25.63
C PRO A 85 -5.05 -3.67 -25.45
N PHE A 86 -5.93 -2.80 -25.93
CA PHE A 86 -5.80 -1.35 -25.72
C PHE A 86 -7.16 -0.67 -25.83
N PHE A 87 -7.52 0.13 -24.84
CA PHE A 87 -8.78 0.87 -24.84
C PHE A 87 -8.57 2.35 -24.53
N ASN A 88 -9.17 3.24 -25.32
CA ASN A 88 -9.01 4.70 -25.22
C ASN A 88 -10.32 5.45 -25.53
N GLY A 89 -11.45 4.78 -25.33
CA GLY A 89 -12.80 5.34 -25.48
C GLY A 89 -13.53 5.39 -24.14
N THR A 90 -14.86 5.42 -24.18
CA THR A 90 -15.72 5.32 -22.99
C THR A 90 -16.31 3.91 -22.89
N PHE A 91 -16.20 3.26 -21.74
CA PHE A 91 -16.76 1.94 -21.45
C PHE A 91 -17.71 2.06 -20.26
N HIS A 92 -19.00 1.96 -20.52
CA HIS A 92 -20.04 1.95 -19.50
C HIS A 92 -20.42 0.50 -19.18
N GLY A 93 -20.03 0.07 -17.97
CA GLY A 93 -20.42 -1.22 -17.44
C GLY A 93 -21.88 -1.29 -17.02
N ASN A 94 -22.52 -0.14 -16.77
CA ASN A 94 -23.94 -0.04 -16.37
C ASN A 94 -24.33 -0.93 -15.17
N GLY A 95 -23.37 -1.22 -14.28
CA GLY A 95 -23.53 -2.11 -13.14
C GLY A 95 -23.46 -3.61 -13.48
N HIS A 96 -23.27 -3.97 -14.76
CA HIS A 96 -23.17 -5.36 -15.19
C HIS A 96 -21.85 -6.01 -14.81
N THR A 97 -21.90 -7.35 -14.71
CA THR A 97 -20.76 -8.17 -14.36
C THR A 97 -20.23 -8.96 -15.55
N ILE A 98 -18.92 -8.91 -15.77
CA ILE A 98 -18.19 -9.83 -16.65
C ILE A 98 -17.49 -10.87 -15.78
N SER A 99 -17.87 -12.13 -15.92
CA SER A 99 -17.44 -13.25 -15.07
C SER A 99 -16.71 -14.33 -15.88
N GLY A 100 -15.93 -15.17 -15.20
CA GLY A 100 -15.14 -16.24 -15.83
C GLY A 100 -13.86 -15.77 -16.50
N ILE A 101 -13.34 -14.60 -16.11
CA ILE A 101 -12.05 -14.12 -16.62
C ILE A 101 -10.94 -15.06 -16.14
N SER A 102 -10.08 -15.50 -17.05
CA SER A 102 -8.92 -16.36 -16.73
C SER A 102 -7.74 -15.95 -17.61
N ILE A 103 -6.89 -15.06 -17.10
CA ILE A 103 -5.72 -14.53 -17.83
C ILE A 103 -4.45 -15.18 -17.26
N SER A 104 -3.89 -16.14 -17.99
CA SER A 104 -2.67 -16.88 -17.60
C SER A 104 -1.55 -16.85 -18.65
N GLY A 105 -1.75 -16.08 -19.72
CA GLY A 105 -0.77 -15.93 -20.80
C GLY A 105 0.54 -15.30 -20.31
N LYS A 106 1.64 -15.62 -21.00
CA LYS A 106 2.96 -15.06 -20.65
C LYS A 106 3.01 -13.54 -20.89
N GLY A 107 3.57 -12.80 -19.92
CA GLY A 107 3.96 -11.39 -20.10
C GLY A 107 3.54 -10.44 -18.98
N SER A 108 3.82 -9.16 -19.20
CA SER A 108 3.55 -8.04 -18.29
C SER A 108 2.41 -7.14 -18.80
N ASN A 109 1.90 -6.27 -17.91
CA ASN A 109 0.81 -5.32 -18.13
C ASN A 109 -0.53 -6.04 -18.35
N GLN A 110 -0.83 -7.09 -17.58
CA GLN A 110 -2.01 -7.92 -17.80
C GLN A 110 -3.18 -7.49 -16.93
N GLY A 111 -4.39 -7.61 -17.49
CA GLY A 111 -5.67 -7.37 -16.83
C GLY A 111 -6.80 -7.47 -17.84
N PHE A 112 -8.05 -7.26 -17.42
CA PHE A 112 -9.17 -7.25 -18.37
C PHE A 112 -8.93 -6.24 -19.51
N PHE A 113 -8.41 -5.06 -19.19
CA PHE A 113 -7.73 -4.17 -20.12
C PHE A 113 -6.23 -4.33 -19.92
N ARG A 114 -5.49 -4.61 -20.99
CA ARG A 114 -4.03 -4.60 -20.92
C ARG A 114 -3.52 -3.17 -20.69
N TYR A 115 -4.04 -2.22 -21.47
CA TYR A 115 -3.76 -0.79 -21.35
C TYR A 115 -5.03 0.05 -21.47
N LEU A 116 -5.20 0.99 -20.54
CA LEU A 116 -6.13 2.11 -20.68
C LEU A 116 -5.36 3.36 -21.05
N GLY A 117 -5.67 3.97 -22.19
CA GLY A 117 -5.07 5.23 -22.63
C GLY A 117 -5.58 6.45 -21.85
N ASN A 118 -4.95 7.61 -22.03
CA ASN A 118 -5.24 8.83 -21.26
C ASN A 118 -6.64 9.44 -21.49
N GLN A 119 -7.34 9.03 -22.56
CA GLN A 119 -8.71 9.44 -22.85
C GLN A 119 -9.71 8.34 -22.44
N ALA A 120 -9.23 7.20 -21.94
CA ALA A 120 -10.09 6.11 -21.54
C ALA A 120 -10.92 6.49 -20.31
N LEU A 121 -12.22 6.19 -20.35
CA LEU A 121 -13.12 6.23 -19.20
C LEU A 121 -13.79 4.87 -19.08
N VAL A 122 -13.59 4.18 -17.97
CA VAL A 122 -14.29 2.94 -17.62
C VAL A 122 -15.12 3.22 -16.39
N SER A 123 -16.44 3.06 -16.49
CA SER A 123 -17.35 3.33 -15.37
C SER A 123 -18.27 2.14 -15.06
N ASP A 124 -18.58 1.96 -13.77
CA ASP A 124 -19.64 1.05 -13.27
C ASP A 124 -19.53 -0.39 -13.79
N LEU A 125 -18.30 -0.90 -13.88
CA LEU A 125 -17.99 -2.24 -14.40
C LEU A 125 -17.58 -3.18 -13.26
N ASN A 126 -18.23 -4.35 -13.20
CA ASN A 126 -17.85 -5.42 -12.28
C ASN A 126 -17.14 -6.55 -13.04
N ILE A 127 -15.98 -6.98 -12.56
CA ILE A 127 -15.20 -8.07 -13.15
C ILE A 127 -14.97 -9.16 -12.12
N SER A 128 -15.15 -10.43 -12.52
CA SER A 128 -14.80 -11.57 -11.68
C SER A 128 -13.99 -12.63 -12.42
N GLY A 129 -12.90 -13.08 -11.79
CA GLY A 129 -12.04 -14.12 -12.33
C GLY A 129 -10.63 -14.16 -11.72
N ALA A 130 -9.70 -14.80 -12.44
CA ALA A 130 -8.30 -14.96 -12.05
C ALA A 130 -7.36 -14.32 -13.08
N VAL A 131 -6.40 -13.53 -12.60
CA VAL A 131 -5.33 -12.93 -13.41
C VAL A 131 -3.99 -13.36 -12.83
N ALA A 132 -3.39 -14.40 -13.41
CA ALA A 132 -2.14 -15.02 -12.96
C ALA A 132 -1.27 -15.37 -14.17
N PRO A 133 -0.70 -14.36 -14.86
CA PRO A 133 0.20 -14.59 -15.98
C PRO A 133 1.49 -15.29 -15.55
N SER A 134 2.26 -15.74 -16.53
CA SER A 134 3.61 -16.31 -16.30
C SER A 134 4.69 -15.49 -17.00
N GLY A 135 5.96 -15.77 -16.74
CA GLY A 135 7.09 -15.01 -17.31
C GLY A 135 7.47 -13.83 -16.42
N THR A 136 7.61 -12.63 -16.98
CA THR A 136 8.08 -11.42 -16.25
C THR A 136 7.06 -10.88 -15.25
N GLN A 137 5.75 -11.08 -15.47
CA GLN A 137 4.68 -10.86 -14.48
C GLN A 137 4.69 -9.47 -13.80
N GLU A 138 5.04 -8.42 -14.53
CA GLU A 138 5.08 -7.05 -14.02
C GLU A 138 3.79 -6.31 -14.41
N ASN A 139 3.26 -5.42 -13.55
CA ASN A 139 2.08 -4.59 -13.80
C ASN A 139 0.82 -5.44 -14.04
N ILE A 140 0.39 -6.17 -13.02
CA ILE A 140 -0.76 -7.07 -13.11
C ILE A 140 -1.94 -6.49 -12.34
N GLY A 141 -3.08 -6.33 -13.01
CA GLY A 141 -4.30 -5.81 -12.41
C GLY A 141 -5.53 -6.63 -12.77
N GLY A 142 -6.53 -6.69 -11.89
CA GLY A 142 -7.80 -7.35 -12.20
C GLY A 142 -8.55 -6.67 -13.35
N ILE A 143 -8.60 -5.33 -13.33
CA ILE A 143 -9.26 -4.51 -14.36
C ILE A 143 -8.25 -4.01 -15.39
N ALA A 144 -7.11 -3.46 -14.98
CA ALA A 144 -6.13 -2.85 -15.89
C ALA A 144 -4.68 -3.27 -15.59
N GLY A 145 -3.91 -3.65 -16.60
CA GLY A 145 -2.46 -3.80 -16.45
C GLY A 145 -1.80 -2.44 -16.14
N SER A 146 -1.96 -1.49 -17.07
CA SER A 146 -1.59 -0.08 -16.84
C SER A 146 -2.74 0.86 -17.14
N ASN A 147 -2.98 1.79 -16.21
CA ASN A 147 -4.02 2.80 -16.33
C ASN A 147 -3.41 4.20 -16.55
N TYR A 148 -3.66 4.79 -17.71
CA TYR A 148 -3.44 6.23 -17.98
C TYR A 148 -4.75 7.04 -17.94
N GLY A 149 -5.90 6.37 -17.96
CA GLY A 149 -7.23 6.97 -18.03
C GLY A 149 -7.95 6.98 -16.69
N THR A 150 -9.28 6.95 -16.72
CA THR A 150 -10.12 6.96 -15.51
C THR A 150 -10.86 5.63 -15.36
N ILE A 151 -10.70 4.98 -14.20
CA ILE A 151 -11.51 3.86 -13.72
C ILE A 151 -12.40 4.41 -12.60
N SER A 152 -13.72 4.31 -12.73
CA SER A 152 -14.66 4.90 -11.77
C SER A 152 -15.82 3.97 -11.41
N GLY A 153 -16.10 3.75 -10.13
CA GLY A 153 -17.26 2.92 -9.73
C GLY A 153 -17.11 1.45 -10.11
N CYS A 154 -15.88 0.98 -10.36
CA CYS A 154 -15.64 -0.38 -10.82
C CYS A 154 -15.28 -1.32 -9.67
N SER A 155 -15.53 -2.61 -9.84
CA SER A 155 -15.08 -3.62 -8.86
C SER A 155 -14.43 -4.84 -9.49
N PHE A 156 -13.48 -5.43 -8.77
CA PHE A 156 -12.86 -6.70 -9.12
C PHE A 156 -13.05 -7.71 -7.99
N VAL A 157 -13.42 -8.95 -8.35
CA VAL A 157 -13.59 -10.08 -7.43
C VAL A 157 -12.84 -11.32 -7.93
N GLY A 158 -11.93 -11.86 -7.12
CA GLY A 158 -11.25 -13.12 -7.45
C GLY A 158 -9.79 -13.15 -7.03
N SER A 159 -8.86 -13.47 -7.94
CA SER A 159 -7.42 -13.53 -7.61
C SER A 159 -6.55 -12.80 -8.62
N VAL A 160 -5.53 -12.12 -8.12
CA VAL A 160 -4.51 -11.45 -8.94
C VAL A 160 -3.13 -11.84 -8.41
N SER A 161 -2.29 -12.43 -9.27
CA SER A 161 -0.95 -12.87 -8.90
C SER A 161 0.07 -12.41 -9.93
N GLY A 162 1.24 -11.97 -9.48
CA GLY A 162 2.37 -11.61 -10.33
C GLY A 162 3.67 -11.50 -9.54
N GLU A 163 4.70 -10.89 -10.12
CA GLU A 163 6.01 -10.71 -9.47
C GLU A 163 6.14 -9.30 -8.87
N THR A 164 5.87 -8.27 -9.69
CA THR A 164 6.04 -6.85 -9.33
C THR A 164 4.87 -6.00 -9.82
N ASN A 165 4.48 -4.95 -9.08
CA ASN A 165 3.39 -4.03 -9.42
C ASN A 165 2.07 -4.76 -9.63
N VAL A 166 1.57 -5.38 -8.57
CA VAL A 166 0.32 -6.17 -8.61
C VAL A 166 -0.75 -5.46 -7.80
N GLY A 167 -1.90 -5.21 -8.43
CA GLY A 167 -3.05 -4.56 -7.79
C GLY A 167 -4.36 -5.28 -8.05
N GLY A 168 -5.31 -5.24 -7.11
CA GLY A 168 -6.64 -5.81 -7.34
C GLY A 168 -7.40 -5.15 -8.49
N ILE A 169 -7.25 -3.82 -8.67
CA ILE A 169 -7.85 -3.08 -9.78
C ILE A 169 -6.84 -2.86 -10.90
N ALA A 170 -5.67 -2.28 -10.60
CA ALA A 170 -4.68 -1.94 -11.61
C ALA A 170 -3.27 -2.41 -11.21
N GLY A 171 -2.46 -2.89 -12.15
CA GLY A 171 -1.04 -3.14 -11.86
C GLY A 171 -0.31 -1.83 -11.55
N THR A 172 -0.36 -0.90 -12.50
CA THR A 172 0.15 0.47 -12.32
C THR A 172 -0.90 1.52 -12.70
N ASN A 173 -1.14 2.47 -11.80
CA ASN A 173 -1.87 3.70 -12.07
C ASN A 173 -0.88 4.82 -12.41
N LYS A 174 -0.76 5.18 -13.68
CA LYS A 174 0.22 6.17 -14.17
C LYS A 174 -0.15 7.59 -13.78
N SER A 175 0.76 8.54 -13.98
CA SER A 175 0.60 9.95 -13.57
C SER A 175 -0.69 10.65 -14.05
N THR A 176 -1.24 10.24 -15.21
CA THR A 176 -2.54 10.72 -15.72
C THR A 176 -3.73 9.87 -15.28
N GLY A 177 -3.44 8.68 -14.76
CA GLY A 177 -4.39 7.68 -14.32
C GLY A 177 -5.15 8.08 -13.06
N LYS A 178 -6.44 7.77 -13.06
CA LYS A 178 -7.35 7.98 -11.93
C LYS A 178 -8.11 6.69 -11.63
N ILE A 179 -8.10 6.28 -10.37
CA ILE A 179 -8.97 5.21 -9.86
C ILE A 179 -9.83 5.84 -8.77
N VAL A 180 -11.15 5.87 -8.98
CA VAL A 180 -12.08 6.61 -8.13
C VAL A 180 -13.26 5.73 -7.75
N LYS A 181 -13.66 5.71 -6.48
CA LYS A 181 -14.85 4.96 -6.01
C LYS A 181 -14.86 3.50 -6.44
N SER A 182 -13.69 2.87 -6.46
CA SER A 182 -13.54 1.49 -6.92
C SER A 182 -13.26 0.56 -5.74
N THR A 183 -13.65 -0.71 -5.89
CA THR A 183 -13.54 -1.69 -4.80
C THR A 183 -12.88 -2.98 -5.26
N SER A 184 -11.88 -3.46 -4.52
CA SER A 184 -11.29 -4.78 -4.76
C SER A 184 -11.67 -5.76 -3.65
N ARG A 185 -12.17 -6.94 -4.04
CA ARG A 185 -12.44 -8.12 -3.18
C ARG A 185 -11.70 -9.33 -3.74
N ALA A 186 -10.39 -9.36 -3.56
CA ALA A 186 -9.53 -10.36 -4.16
C ALA A 186 -8.54 -10.99 -3.17
N VAL A 187 -7.85 -12.01 -3.63
CA VAL A 187 -6.56 -12.43 -3.07
C VAL A 187 -5.47 -11.87 -3.99
N VAL A 188 -4.65 -10.96 -3.47
CA VAL A 188 -3.61 -10.28 -4.24
C VAL A 188 -2.22 -10.75 -3.77
N MET A 189 -1.46 -11.33 -4.70
CA MET A 189 -0.15 -11.95 -4.40
C MET A 189 0.95 -11.40 -5.30
N ALA A 190 2.07 -10.97 -4.69
CA ALA A 190 3.30 -10.67 -5.41
C ALA A 190 4.55 -10.69 -4.53
N VAL A 191 5.72 -10.56 -5.15
CA VAL A 191 7.00 -10.45 -4.45
C VAL A 191 7.29 -9.00 -4.05
N SER A 192 6.98 -8.03 -4.91
CA SER A 192 7.20 -6.62 -4.60
C SER A 192 6.10 -5.70 -5.14
N GLN A 193 5.87 -4.57 -4.47
CA GLN A 193 4.94 -3.51 -4.91
C GLN A 193 3.53 -4.07 -5.10
N THR A 194 2.97 -4.59 -4.00
CA THR A 194 1.65 -5.24 -4.00
C THR A 194 0.63 -4.33 -3.33
N GLY A 195 -0.48 -4.04 -4.00
CA GLY A 195 -1.56 -3.22 -3.47
C GLY A 195 -2.92 -3.86 -3.58
N GLY A 196 -3.83 -3.60 -2.65
CA GLY A 196 -5.23 -4.05 -2.81
C GLY A 196 -5.95 -3.37 -3.97
N ILE A 197 -5.63 -2.10 -4.27
CA ILE A 197 -6.16 -1.38 -5.44
C ILE A 197 -5.15 -1.32 -6.58
N ALA A 198 -3.94 -0.81 -6.31
CA ALA A 198 -2.89 -0.65 -7.32
C ALA A 198 -1.53 -1.14 -6.83
N GLY A 199 -0.74 -1.83 -7.66
CA GLY A 199 0.64 -2.16 -7.28
C GLY A 199 1.51 -0.92 -7.11
N ASN A 200 1.53 -0.06 -8.14
CA ASN A 200 2.20 1.23 -8.13
C ASN A 200 1.25 2.38 -8.51
N ASN A 201 1.27 3.46 -7.72
CA ASN A 201 0.47 4.65 -7.96
C ASN A 201 1.34 5.90 -8.19
N GLU A 202 1.35 6.38 -9.43
CA GLU A 202 1.94 7.65 -9.84
C GLU A 202 0.86 8.74 -10.02
N GLY A 203 -0.41 8.35 -10.13
CA GLY A 203 -1.55 9.22 -10.40
C GLY A 203 -2.43 9.46 -9.16
N LEU A 204 -3.74 9.36 -9.34
CA LEU A 204 -4.72 9.55 -8.27
C LEU A 204 -5.47 8.25 -7.95
N ILE A 205 -5.54 7.89 -6.67
CA ILE A 205 -6.52 6.94 -6.14
C ILE A 205 -7.38 7.68 -5.12
N ALA A 206 -8.69 7.72 -5.34
CA ALA A 206 -9.62 8.46 -4.49
C ALA A 206 -10.86 7.64 -4.12
N ASP A 207 -11.34 7.83 -2.89
CA ASP A 207 -12.61 7.28 -2.39
C ASP A 207 -12.79 5.77 -2.65
N SER A 208 -11.69 5.02 -2.68
CA SER A 208 -11.67 3.60 -3.08
C SER A 208 -11.47 2.70 -1.86
N SER A 209 -11.98 1.48 -1.93
CA SER A 209 -11.99 0.54 -0.79
C SER A 209 -11.30 -0.77 -1.14
N ASN A 210 -10.35 -1.19 -0.30
CA ASN A 210 -9.79 -2.53 -0.35
C ASN A 210 -10.46 -3.44 0.67
N GLU A 211 -11.10 -4.50 0.18
CA GLU A 211 -11.63 -5.64 0.95
C GLU A 211 -10.83 -6.93 0.64
N SER A 212 -9.69 -6.80 -0.04
CA SER A 212 -8.83 -7.91 -0.47
C SER A 212 -7.81 -8.27 0.58
N SER A 213 -7.46 -9.55 0.68
CA SER A 213 -6.24 -9.97 1.38
C SER A 213 -5.04 -9.75 0.47
N VAL A 214 -3.99 -9.15 1.03
CA VAL A 214 -2.75 -8.83 0.28
C VAL A 214 -1.60 -9.56 0.94
N ASN A 215 -1.01 -10.53 0.24
CA ASN A 215 0.18 -11.26 0.68
C ASN A 215 0.09 -11.88 2.10
N VAL A 216 -1.06 -12.47 2.44
CA VAL A 216 -1.35 -13.07 3.76
C VAL A 216 -0.92 -14.55 3.91
N ASP A 217 -0.18 -15.06 2.94
CA ASP A 217 0.33 -16.43 2.90
C ASP A 217 1.85 -16.47 3.06
N VAL A 218 2.36 -17.61 3.52
CA VAL A 218 3.80 -17.87 3.57
C VAL A 218 4.32 -17.99 2.14
N LEU A 219 5.28 -17.14 1.78
CA LEU A 219 6.00 -17.31 0.52
C LEU A 219 6.90 -18.55 0.63
N GLU A 220 6.49 -19.65 0.02
CA GLU A 220 7.35 -20.83 -0.10
C GLU A 220 8.52 -20.53 -1.06
N PRO A 221 9.78 -20.75 -0.65
CA PRO A 221 10.92 -20.51 -1.53
C PRO A 221 10.90 -21.51 -2.69
N SER A 222 10.56 -21.05 -3.90
CA SER A 222 10.72 -21.86 -5.11
C SER A 222 12.18 -21.85 -5.56
N LEU A 223 12.97 -22.85 -5.19
CA LEU A 223 14.25 -23.11 -5.84
C LEU A 223 14.01 -23.91 -7.14
N ASP A 224 13.97 -23.23 -8.29
CA ASP A 224 14.18 -23.91 -9.58
C ASP A 224 15.69 -24.00 -9.87
N LEU A 225 16.30 -25.12 -9.46
CA LEU A 225 17.73 -25.38 -9.64
C LEU A 225 18.06 -26.17 -10.92
N GLY A 226 17.13 -26.29 -11.89
CA GLY A 226 17.46 -26.87 -13.21
C GLY A 226 18.11 -28.26 -13.17
N GLY A 227 17.80 -29.08 -12.16
CA GLY A 227 18.32 -30.45 -12.03
C GLY A 227 19.73 -30.59 -11.46
N ILE A 228 20.26 -29.58 -10.76
CA ILE A 228 21.53 -29.71 -10.03
C ILE A 228 21.26 -30.28 -8.63
N ASP A 229 21.74 -31.50 -8.37
CA ASP A 229 21.79 -32.10 -7.04
C ASP A 229 22.97 -31.52 -6.25
N LEU A 230 22.68 -30.66 -5.28
CA LEU A 230 23.65 -30.03 -4.38
C LEU A 230 23.49 -30.65 -2.99
N GLY A 231 24.08 -31.83 -2.80
CA GLY A 231 24.14 -32.50 -1.51
C GLY A 231 24.61 -31.58 -0.39
N THR A 232 23.83 -31.53 0.70
CA THR A 232 24.11 -30.89 2.01
C THR A 232 25.00 -29.65 1.94
N LEU A 233 24.53 -28.63 1.22
CA LEU A 233 24.90 -27.25 1.51
C LEU A 233 23.91 -26.68 2.52
N ASN A 234 24.40 -26.29 3.69
CA ASN A 234 23.71 -25.35 4.58
C ASN A 234 23.65 -23.98 3.87
N LEU A 235 22.75 -23.85 2.91
CA LEU A 235 22.28 -22.59 2.39
C LEU A 235 21.34 -22.02 3.44
N ALA A 236 21.89 -21.23 4.36
CA ALA A 236 21.07 -20.30 5.11
C ALA A 236 20.31 -19.43 4.10
N LYS A 237 19.03 -19.76 3.89
CA LYS A 237 17.94 -18.80 3.73
C LYS A 237 18.30 -17.61 2.83
N THR A 238 18.27 -17.78 1.51
CA THR A 238 17.83 -16.65 0.67
C THR A 238 16.33 -16.53 0.91
N VAL A 239 15.93 -15.92 2.04
CA VAL A 239 14.53 -15.61 2.29
C VAL A 239 14.16 -14.57 1.23
N ILE A 240 13.39 -14.98 0.23
CA ILE A 240 12.72 -14.01 -0.63
C ILE A 240 11.73 -13.30 0.29
N ASN A 241 12.05 -12.07 0.66
CA ASN A 241 11.16 -11.26 1.48
C ASN A 241 10.28 -10.43 0.57
N ARG A 242 8.98 -10.39 0.87
CA ARG A 242 8.06 -9.51 0.17
C ARG A 242 8.35 -8.05 0.53
N THR A 243 8.28 -7.13 -0.42
CA THR A 243 8.58 -5.70 -0.15
C THR A 243 7.47 -4.80 -0.68
N ASN A 244 7.25 -3.67 -0.01
CA ASN A 244 6.35 -2.60 -0.46
C ASN A 244 4.92 -3.13 -0.65
N MET A 245 4.25 -3.41 0.46
CA MET A 245 2.89 -3.97 0.48
C MET A 245 1.92 -2.95 1.07
N GLY A 246 0.81 -2.69 0.39
CA GLY A 246 -0.20 -1.73 0.83
C GLY A 246 -1.62 -2.22 0.67
N GLY A 247 -2.54 -1.82 1.55
CA GLY A 247 -3.97 -2.09 1.32
C GLY A 247 -4.53 -1.34 0.12
N ILE A 248 -4.04 -0.13 -0.18
CA ILE A 248 -4.44 0.60 -1.39
C ILE A 248 -3.35 0.52 -2.46
N ALA A 249 -2.12 0.89 -2.12
CA ALA A 249 -0.99 0.92 -3.05
C ALA A 249 0.27 0.25 -2.50
N GLY A 250 0.95 -0.60 -3.28
CA GLY A 250 2.27 -1.11 -2.85
C GLY A 250 3.29 0.02 -2.73
N THR A 251 3.40 0.85 -3.77
CA THR A 251 4.17 2.10 -3.77
C THR A 251 3.31 3.26 -4.28
N SER A 252 3.46 4.45 -3.69
CA SER A 252 2.77 5.65 -4.17
C SER A 252 3.69 6.88 -4.18
N THR A 253 3.91 7.42 -5.36
CA THR A 253 4.44 8.78 -5.60
C THR A 253 3.33 9.77 -5.95
N GLY A 254 2.12 9.26 -6.27
CA GLY A 254 0.94 10.07 -6.52
C GLY A 254 0.13 10.40 -5.26
N ILE A 255 -1.16 10.69 -5.47
CA ILE A 255 -2.12 11.06 -4.41
C ILE A 255 -3.03 9.88 -4.08
N ILE A 256 -3.16 9.57 -2.79
CA ILE A 256 -4.19 8.68 -2.24
C ILE A 256 -5.08 9.48 -1.29
N SER A 257 -6.38 9.53 -1.57
CA SER A 257 -7.31 10.37 -0.80
C SER A 257 -8.62 9.67 -0.48
N GLY A 258 -9.11 9.79 0.76
CA GLY A 258 -10.45 9.27 1.11
C GLY A 258 -10.59 7.76 1.01
N CYS A 259 -9.48 7.02 0.95
CA CYS A 259 -9.49 5.57 0.72
C CYS A 259 -9.57 4.78 2.02
N GLN A 260 -10.11 3.56 1.94
CA GLN A 260 -10.26 2.69 3.09
C GLN A 260 -9.64 1.32 2.84
N ASN A 261 -8.89 0.81 3.81
CA ASN A 261 -8.48 -0.59 3.85
C ASN A 261 -9.27 -1.35 4.92
N LEU A 262 -9.90 -2.45 4.53
CA LEU A 262 -10.64 -3.38 5.38
C LEU A 262 -9.98 -4.77 5.42
N GLY A 263 -9.15 -5.10 4.44
CA GLY A 263 -8.49 -6.41 4.34
C GLY A 263 -7.17 -6.51 5.08
N THR A 264 -6.78 -7.72 5.46
CA THR A 264 -5.50 -8.03 6.09
C THR A 264 -4.34 -7.91 5.09
N ILE A 265 -3.24 -7.28 5.53
CA ILE A 265 -2.06 -7.01 4.71
C ILE A 265 -0.83 -7.66 5.34
N GLY A 266 -0.09 -8.43 4.55
CA GLY A 266 1.15 -9.07 4.96
C GLY A 266 0.94 -10.33 5.80
N TYR A 267 2.06 -10.89 6.25
CA TYR A 267 2.12 -12.12 7.02
C TYR A 267 3.10 -11.96 8.18
N GLU A 268 2.84 -12.63 9.30
CA GLU A 268 3.67 -12.54 10.51
C GLU A 268 5.16 -12.81 10.22
N HIS A 269 6.03 -11.93 10.74
CA HIS A 269 7.49 -12.04 10.67
C HIS A 269 8.07 -12.01 9.24
N SER A 270 7.26 -11.64 8.25
CA SER A 270 7.67 -11.57 6.86
C SER A 270 7.26 -10.26 6.21
N GLY A 271 8.18 -9.68 5.44
CA GLY A 271 7.90 -8.53 4.62
C GLY A 271 8.44 -7.21 5.16
N TYR A 272 8.79 -6.32 4.23
CA TYR A 272 9.33 -4.99 4.52
C TYR A 272 8.44 -3.92 3.88
N ASN A 273 8.35 -2.76 4.53
CA ASN A 273 7.57 -1.62 4.06
C ASN A 273 6.10 -2.03 3.86
N VAL A 274 5.45 -2.39 4.95
CA VAL A 274 4.07 -2.89 4.95
C VAL A 274 3.14 -1.84 5.54
N GLY A 275 2.18 -1.37 4.76
CA GLY A 275 1.24 -0.34 5.17
C GLY A 275 -0.23 -0.73 5.00
N GLY A 276 -1.11 -0.24 5.86
CA GLY A 276 -2.56 -0.40 5.64
C GLY A 276 -3.07 0.36 4.42
N ILE A 277 -2.45 1.48 4.04
CA ILE A 277 -2.79 2.23 2.83
C ILE A 277 -1.70 2.11 1.77
N ALA A 278 -0.45 2.43 2.13
CA ALA A 278 0.69 2.41 1.22
C ALA A 278 1.88 1.65 1.78
N GLY A 279 2.50 0.75 1.03
CA GLY A 279 3.75 0.11 1.50
C GLY A 279 4.89 1.11 1.61
N ARG A 280 5.25 1.71 0.48
CA ARG A 280 6.19 2.85 0.39
C ARG A 280 5.48 4.09 -0.13
N GLN A 281 5.63 5.20 0.58
CA GLN A 281 4.91 6.45 0.33
C GLN A 281 5.91 7.61 0.12
N ASN A 282 5.84 8.26 -1.04
CA ASN A 282 6.64 9.44 -1.42
C ASN A 282 5.76 10.42 -2.23
N GLY A 283 4.49 10.56 -1.82
CA GLY A 283 3.47 11.35 -2.50
C GLY A 283 2.61 12.07 -1.47
N ILE A 284 1.28 12.04 -1.64
CA ILE A 284 0.35 12.59 -0.64
C ILE A 284 -0.67 11.52 -0.26
N VAL A 285 -0.76 11.18 1.03
CA VAL A 285 -1.82 10.33 1.59
C VAL A 285 -2.67 11.17 2.54
N THR A 286 -3.97 11.28 2.26
CA THR A 286 -4.85 12.13 3.07
C THR A 286 -6.24 11.59 3.27
N ASN A 287 -6.82 11.80 4.45
CA ASN A 287 -8.19 11.38 4.80
C ASN A 287 -8.43 9.88 4.55
N CYS A 288 -7.40 9.05 4.72
CA CYS A 288 -7.51 7.61 4.53
C CYS A 288 -7.70 6.90 5.87
N GLU A 289 -8.36 5.74 5.83
CA GLU A 289 -8.63 4.93 7.02
C GLU A 289 -8.16 3.49 6.84
N ASN A 290 -7.41 2.96 7.81
CA ASN A 290 -7.13 1.54 7.89
C ASN A 290 -7.95 0.90 9.01
N ARG A 291 -8.61 -0.22 8.70
CA ARG A 291 -9.32 -1.09 9.66
C ARG A 291 -8.86 -2.54 9.61
N GLY A 292 -8.11 -2.93 8.56
CA GLY A 292 -7.52 -4.27 8.45
C GLY A 292 -6.29 -4.43 9.32
N VAL A 293 -5.97 -5.67 9.68
CA VAL A 293 -4.76 -6.03 10.44
C VAL A 293 -3.54 -6.02 9.52
N ILE A 294 -2.43 -5.47 10.01
CA ILE A 294 -1.19 -5.30 9.25
C ILE A 294 -0.08 -6.11 9.93
N TYR A 295 0.52 -7.03 9.18
CA TYR A 295 1.65 -7.85 9.63
C TYR A 295 2.89 -7.57 8.80
N GLY A 296 4.05 -7.50 9.44
CA GLY A 296 5.32 -7.48 8.71
C GLY A 296 6.52 -7.82 9.55
N ARG A 297 7.70 -7.78 8.94
CA ARG A 297 8.98 -7.94 9.64
C ARG A 297 9.54 -6.59 10.07
N LYS A 298 9.66 -5.65 9.14
CA LYS A 298 10.31 -4.35 9.38
C LYS A 298 9.57 -3.25 8.64
N ASP A 299 9.50 -2.07 9.26
CA ASP A 299 8.91 -0.86 8.69
C ASP A 299 7.43 -1.11 8.36
N VAL A 300 6.65 -1.32 9.42
CA VAL A 300 5.24 -1.69 9.34
C VAL A 300 4.40 -0.58 9.94
N GLY A 301 3.43 -0.07 9.18
CA GLY A 301 2.55 0.97 9.69
C GLY A 301 1.08 0.85 9.32
N GLY A 302 0.21 1.41 10.17
CA GLY A 302 -1.22 1.37 9.95
C GLY A 302 -1.66 2.11 8.68
N ILE A 303 -0.94 3.15 8.26
CA ILE A 303 -1.18 3.89 7.01
C ILE A 303 -0.07 3.65 6.01
N ALA A 304 1.19 3.92 6.37
CA ALA A 304 2.35 3.72 5.52
C ALA A 304 3.37 2.78 6.17
N GLY A 305 3.95 1.85 5.42
CA GLY A 305 5.11 1.11 5.92
C GLY A 305 6.31 2.04 6.08
N GLN A 306 6.75 2.62 4.96
CA GLN A 306 7.81 3.62 4.90
C GLN A 306 7.27 4.94 4.32
N ALA A 307 7.37 6.02 5.09
CA ALA A 307 7.05 7.39 4.70
C ALA A 307 8.34 8.11 4.25
N GLN A 308 8.70 7.90 2.99
CA GLN A 308 9.93 8.42 2.41
C GLN A 308 9.83 9.94 2.19
N PRO A 309 10.88 10.70 2.56
CA PRO A 309 10.89 12.13 2.30
C PRO A 309 10.94 12.42 0.80
N TYR A 310 10.26 13.50 0.43
CA TYR A 310 10.50 14.19 -0.83
C TYR A 310 11.91 14.78 -0.81
N LEU A 311 12.68 14.52 -1.88
CA LEU A 311 14.06 14.96 -2.01
C LEU A 311 14.17 16.07 -3.08
N GLU A 312 14.59 17.28 -2.69
CA GLU A 312 14.89 18.38 -3.61
C GLU A 312 16.40 18.64 -3.66
N TRP A 313 16.97 18.59 -4.87
CA TRP A 313 18.37 18.89 -5.13
C TRP A 313 18.57 20.40 -5.28
N GLU A 314 19.10 21.07 -4.25
CA GLU A 314 19.28 22.54 -4.23
C GLU A 314 20.17 23.04 -5.39
N TYR A 315 21.13 22.21 -5.81
CA TYR A 315 22.12 22.50 -6.85
C TYR A 315 21.52 22.70 -8.26
N PHE A 316 20.49 21.94 -8.62
CA PHE A 316 20.06 21.84 -10.03
C PHE A 316 19.20 23.04 -10.50
N LYS A 317 18.42 23.64 -9.58
CA LYS A 317 17.43 24.69 -9.89
C LYS A 317 18.08 26.06 -10.13
N SER A 318 19.02 26.45 -9.26
CA SER A 318 19.70 27.74 -9.35
C SER A 318 20.58 27.82 -10.60
N ARG A 319 21.28 26.74 -10.93
CA ARG A 319 22.19 26.66 -12.09
C ARG A 319 21.45 26.52 -13.42
N LEU A 320 20.36 25.77 -13.48
CA LEU A 320 19.52 25.74 -14.69
C LEU A 320 18.94 27.12 -14.99
N SER A 321 18.56 27.89 -13.96
CA SER A 321 18.11 29.27 -14.14
C SER A 321 19.24 30.16 -14.67
N SER A 322 20.41 30.16 -14.03
CA SER A 322 21.54 31.01 -14.46
C SER A 322 22.05 30.66 -15.85
N ALA A 323 22.15 29.37 -16.19
CA ALA A 323 22.55 28.93 -17.53
C ALA A 323 21.49 29.29 -18.57
N LYS A 324 20.20 29.16 -18.25
CA LYS A 324 19.10 29.60 -19.11
C LYS A 324 19.16 31.11 -19.36
N ASP A 325 19.40 31.90 -18.32
CA ASP A 325 19.50 33.37 -18.42
C ASP A 325 20.70 33.77 -19.30
N GLN A 326 21.86 33.14 -19.14
CA GLN A 326 23.05 33.39 -19.97
C GLN A 326 22.85 32.98 -21.43
N VAL A 327 22.22 31.83 -21.70
CA VAL A 327 21.87 31.40 -23.06
C VAL A 327 20.84 32.32 -23.70
N GLN A 328 19.86 32.80 -22.93
CA GLN A 328 18.87 33.75 -23.42
C GLN A 328 19.51 35.10 -23.76
N GLN A 329 20.48 35.54 -22.96
CA GLN A 329 21.25 36.76 -23.22
C GLN A 329 22.13 36.62 -24.48
N MET A 330 22.78 35.47 -24.68
CA MET A 330 23.50 35.18 -25.93
C MET A 330 22.57 35.22 -27.14
N ASN A 331 21.38 34.64 -27.04
CA ASN A 331 20.41 34.63 -28.15
C ASN A 331 19.96 36.06 -28.51
N GLN A 332 19.75 36.92 -27.52
CA GLN A 332 19.43 38.35 -27.74
C GLN A 332 20.58 39.12 -28.40
N THR A 333 21.84 38.84 -28.02
CA THR A 333 23.01 39.45 -28.66
C THR A 333 23.11 39.01 -30.13
N LEU A 334 22.87 37.73 -30.43
CA LEU A 334 22.90 37.19 -31.80
C LEU A 334 21.77 37.72 -32.68
N GLU A 335 20.57 37.95 -32.12
CA GLU A 335 19.45 38.57 -32.83
C GLU A 335 19.78 39.99 -33.37
N SER A 336 20.75 40.69 -32.77
CA SER A 336 21.20 42.00 -33.23
C SER A 336 21.99 41.99 -34.55
N LEU A 337 22.43 40.81 -35.03
CA LEU A 337 23.14 40.68 -36.32
C LEU A 337 22.22 40.87 -37.52
N SER A 338 20.97 40.43 -37.42
CA SER A 338 19.99 40.50 -38.53
C SER A 338 19.80 41.93 -39.04
N PRO A 339 19.51 42.95 -38.20
CA PRO A 339 19.36 44.31 -38.68
C PRO A 339 20.67 44.93 -39.21
N ILE A 340 21.83 44.52 -38.69
CA ILE A 340 23.13 45.00 -39.21
C ILE A 340 23.36 44.45 -40.62
N MET A 341 23.01 43.19 -40.88
CA MET A 341 23.08 42.60 -42.23
C MET A 341 22.11 43.29 -43.19
N GLU A 342 20.87 43.54 -42.78
CA GLU A 342 19.87 44.24 -43.58
C GLU A 342 20.33 45.67 -43.94
N GLU A 343 20.81 46.44 -42.95
CA GLU A 343 21.38 47.79 -43.15
C GLU A 343 22.58 47.78 -44.11
N THR A 344 23.44 46.76 -44.00
CA THR A 344 24.61 46.59 -44.87
C THR A 344 24.20 46.31 -46.31
N THR A 345 23.25 45.40 -46.52
CA THR A 345 22.74 45.04 -47.85
C THR A 345 22.01 46.21 -48.51
N ASP A 346 21.09 46.85 -47.79
CA ASP A 346 20.34 48.00 -48.31
C ASP A 346 21.25 49.19 -48.63
N GLY A 347 22.23 49.47 -47.76
CA GLY A 347 23.21 50.53 -47.98
C GLY A 347 24.08 50.27 -49.23
N MET A 348 24.57 49.05 -49.40
CA MET A 348 25.34 48.67 -50.59
C MET A 348 24.52 48.71 -51.87
N MET A 349 23.28 48.22 -51.85
CA MET A 349 22.38 48.32 -52.99
C MET A 349 22.11 49.79 -53.37
N GLY A 350 21.98 50.66 -52.37
CA GLY A 350 21.85 52.10 -52.57
C GLY A 350 23.07 52.71 -53.27
N TYR A 351 24.29 52.42 -52.80
CA TYR A 351 25.51 52.90 -53.45
C TYR A 351 25.75 52.30 -54.84
N ALA A 352 25.49 51.01 -55.01
CA ALA A 352 25.56 50.35 -56.31
C ALA A 352 24.60 51.01 -57.32
N GLN A 353 23.38 51.35 -56.91
CA GLN A 353 22.42 52.04 -57.77
C GLN A 353 22.87 53.45 -58.14
N ILE A 354 23.37 54.24 -57.16
CA ILE A 354 23.92 55.58 -57.43
C ILE A 354 25.03 55.50 -58.46
N LEU A 355 25.89 54.50 -58.32
CA LEU A 355 27.01 54.30 -59.19
C LEU A 355 26.55 53.87 -60.58
N ILE A 356 25.62 52.92 -60.71
CA ILE A 356 24.98 52.56 -61.98
C ILE A 356 24.39 53.79 -62.67
N ASP A 357 23.71 54.67 -61.93
CA ASP A 357 23.12 55.90 -62.49
C ASP A 357 24.20 56.88 -62.99
N GLN A 358 25.31 57.02 -62.26
CA GLN A 358 26.49 57.78 -62.71
C GLN A 358 27.15 57.15 -63.95
N TYR A 359 27.09 55.82 -64.11
CA TYR A 359 27.58 55.15 -65.31
C TYR A 359 26.66 55.24 -66.51
N HIS A 360 25.35 55.14 -66.34
CA HIS A 360 24.39 55.42 -67.41
C HIS A 360 24.47 56.87 -67.88
N GLY A 361 24.57 57.84 -66.95
CA GLY A 361 24.67 59.26 -67.32
C GLY A 361 25.90 59.57 -68.18
N LEU A 362 27.06 58.97 -67.85
CA LEU A 362 28.27 59.07 -68.66
C LEU A 362 28.07 58.41 -70.03
N MET A 363 27.48 57.22 -70.08
CA MET A 363 27.24 56.49 -71.34
C MET A 363 26.27 57.21 -72.28
N ASP A 364 25.17 57.76 -71.75
CA ASP A 364 24.22 58.55 -72.54
C ASP A 364 24.90 59.78 -73.15
N GLY A 365 25.74 60.48 -72.35
CA GLY A 365 26.54 61.60 -72.83
C GLY A 365 27.52 61.18 -73.93
N MET A 366 28.24 60.08 -73.74
CA MET A 366 29.18 59.53 -74.72
C MET A 366 28.49 59.06 -76.01
N ALA A 367 27.30 58.47 -75.91
CA ALA A 367 26.53 58.02 -77.06
C ALA A 367 26.02 59.21 -77.88
N ASP A 368 25.49 60.24 -77.22
CA ASP A 368 25.07 61.49 -77.86
C ASP A 368 26.23 62.19 -78.56
N ASP A 369 27.37 62.27 -77.88
CA ASP A 369 28.62 62.83 -78.41
C ASP A 369 29.14 62.03 -79.63
N MET A 370 29.08 60.70 -79.55
CA MET A 370 29.53 59.81 -80.63
C MET A 370 28.62 59.90 -81.86
N ASP A 371 27.30 60.02 -81.65
CA ASP A 371 26.34 60.24 -82.73
C ASP A 371 26.53 61.63 -83.36
N ALA A 372 26.87 62.65 -82.57
CA ALA A 372 27.22 63.97 -83.08
C ALA A 372 28.53 63.94 -83.92
N LEU A 373 29.55 63.24 -83.45
CA LEU A 373 30.81 63.02 -84.18
C LEU A 373 30.56 62.25 -85.49
N LYS A 374 29.79 61.17 -85.44
CA LYS A 374 29.41 60.34 -86.60
C LYS A 374 28.62 61.13 -87.64
N ALA A 375 27.75 62.04 -87.21
CA ALA A 375 27.02 62.95 -88.10
C ALA A 375 27.95 63.98 -88.78
N ALA A 376 29.00 64.44 -88.07
CA ALA A 376 29.98 65.40 -88.58
C ALA A 376 30.95 64.81 -89.63
N VAL A 377 31.23 63.50 -89.60
CA VAL A 377 32.28 62.86 -90.41
C VAL A 377 31.76 62.13 -91.69
N GLN A 378 30.70 62.62 -92.34
CA GLN A 378 30.09 61.97 -93.52
C GLN A 378 30.97 61.82 -94.80
N SER A 379 32.25 62.21 -94.78
CA SER A 379 33.18 62.17 -95.92
C SER A 379 34.34 61.18 -95.69
N ASP A 380 34.14 59.96 -96.20
CA ASP A 380 35.05 58.81 -96.38
C ASP A 380 36.56 59.00 -96.05
N MET A 381 36.94 58.72 -94.80
CA MET A 381 38.34 58.53 -94.36
C MET A 381 38.45 57.19 -93.61
N GLY A 382 39.12 56.19 -94.20
CA GLY A 382 39.17 54.81 -93.68
C GLY A 382 39.64 54.67 -92.22
N ASN A 383 40.54 55.54 -91.76
CA ASN A 383 41.07 55.53 -90.39
C ASN A 383 40.03 55.94 -89.34
N VAL A 384 39.13 56.88 -89.66
CA VAL A 384 38.07 57.33 -88.73
C VAL A 384 37.01 56.24 -88.55
N LYS A 385 36.78 55.42 -89.58
CA LYS A 385 35.83 54.28 -89.51
C LYS A 385 36.34 53.15 -88.61
N GLU A 386 37.64 52.92 -88.59
CA GLU A 386 38.28 51.94 -87.71
C GLU A 386 38.26 52.42 -86.25
N ILE A 387 38.61 53.69 -86.02
CA ILE A 387 38.52 54.34 -84.70
C ILE A 387 37.09 54.32 -84.14
N THR A 388 36.09 54.74 -84.94
CA THR A 388 34.68 54.72 -84.52
C THR A 388 34.15 53.30 -84.27
N SER A 389 34.59 52.29 -85.03
CA SER A 389 34.21 50.90 -84.80
C SER A 389 34.79 50.33 -83.51
N GLN A 390 36.03 50.69 -83.17
CA GLN A 390 36.67 50.25 -81.93
C GLN A 390 36.08 50.98 -80.71
N ALA A 391 35.76 52.27 -80.84
CA ALA A 391 35.04 53.02 -79.82
C ALA A 391 33.63 52.46 -79.59
N THR A 392 32.93 52.06 -80.66
CA THR A 392 31.61 51.40 -80.54
C THR A 392 31.73 50.06 -79.80
N ALA A 393 32.76 49.27 -80.06
CA ALA A 393 32.97 47.98 -79.36
C ALA A 393 33.31 48.17 -77.87
N ALA A 394 34.05 49.22 -77.52
CA ALA A 394 34.30 49.58 -76.12
C ALA A 394 33.00 50.02 -75.43
N LEU A 395 32.17 50.84 -76.09
CA LEU A 395 30.84 51.24 -75.61
C LEU A 395 29.90 50.02 -75.44
N ASP A 396 29.88 49.08 -76.38
CA ASP A 396 29.09 47.83 -76.27
C ASP A 396 29.53 46.99 -75.05
N THR A 397 30.83 46.93 -74.78
CA THR A 397 31.39 46.19 -73.63
C THR A 397 30.99 46.86 -72.31
N ILE A 398 31.03 48.19 -72.26
CA ILE A 398 30.58 48.98 -71.10
C ILE A 398 29.08 48.78 -70.88
N GLU A 399 28.25 48.83 -71.94
CA GLU A 399 26.81 48.59 -71.85
C GLU A 399 26.50 47.18 -71.33
N GLN A 400 27.26 46.18 -71.77
CA GLN A 400 27.10 44.81 -71.32
C GLN A 400 27.40 44.67 -69.81
N ILE A 401 28.47 45.30 -69.31
CA ILE A 401 28.80 45.32 -67.88
C ILE A 401 27.72 46.04 -67.09
N LEU A 402 27.23 47.21 -67.53
CA LEU A 402 26.18 47.93 -66.82
C LEU A 402 24.84 47.16 -66.80
N SER A 403 24.57 46.37 -67.85
CA SER A 403 23.37 45.54 -67.92
C SER A 403 23.34 44.39 -66.92
N SER A 404 24.50 43.91 -66.43
CA SER A 404 24.58 42.84 -65.42
C SER A 404 24.21 43.30 -64.01
N TYR A 405 24.15 44.62 -63.77
CA TYR A 405 23.81 45.21 -62.47
C TYR A 405 22.38 45.77 -62.38
N ARG A 406 21.51 45.50 -63.36
CA ARG A 406 20.08 45.87 -63.26
C ARG A 406 19.41 45.20 -62.06
N ALA A 407 18.42 45.89 -61.48
CA ALA A 407 17.66 45.44 -60.31
C ALA A 407 17.13 43.99 -60.39
N ASP A 408 16.82 43.50 -61.60
CA ASP A 408 16.25 42.17 -61.83
C ASP A 408 17.31 41.05 -61.99
N ALA A 409 18.60 41.41 -62.01
CA ALA A 409 19.73 40.51 -62.29
C ALA A 409 20.72 40.39 -61.11
N LEU A 410 20.47 41.09 -60.00
CA LEU A 410 21.32 41.07 -58.81
C LEU A 410 21.21 39.72 -58.07
N PRO A 411 22.34 39.17 -57.59
CA PRO A 411 22.32 37.94 -56.80
C PRO A 411 21.66 38.16 -55.44
N GLU A 412 20.94 37.15 -54.97
CA GLU A 412 20.36 37.11 -53.63
C GLU A 412 21.49 36.88 -52.61
N ILE A 413 21.79 37.89 -51.78
CA ILE A 413 22.90 37.81 -50.81
C ILE A 413 22.37 37.22 -49.51
N SER A 414 22.71 35.95 -49.24
CA SER A 414 22.23 35.21 -48.07
C SER A 414 23.32 34.91 -47.03
N SER A 415 24.59 35.13 -47.38
CA SER A 415 25.74 34.87 -46.54
C SER A 415 26.85 35.91 -46.73
N VAL A 416 27.79 35.96 -45.77
CA VAL A 416 28.99 36.81 -45.86
C VAL A 416 29.88 36.40 -47.04
N GLU A 417 29.89 35.12 -47.40
CA GLU A 417 30.67 34.61 -48.55
C GLU A 417 30.04 35.08 -49.88
N ASP A 418 28.71 35.08 -49.99
CA ASP A 418 28.00 35.61 -51.16
C ASP A 418 28.28 37.10 -51.36
N LEU A 419 28.30 37.87 -50.25
CA LEU A 419 28.61 39.29 -50.23
C LEU A 419 30.04 39.55 -50.73
N GLN A 420 31.02 38.79 -50.23
CA GLN A 420 32.42 38.92 -50.66
C GLN A 420 32.60 38.62 -52.15
N ASN A 421 31.95 37.57 -52.66
CA ASN A 421 32.01 37.20 -54.06
C ASN A 421 31.39 38.29 -54.97
N PHE A 422 30.27 38.88 -54.57
CA PHE A 422 29.64 39.97 -55.29
C PHE A 422 30.54 41.21 -55.35
N LEU A 423 31.19 41.57 -54.24
CA LEU A 423 32.12 42.70 -54.18
C LEU A 423 33.35 42.48 -55.06
N THR A 424 33.93 41.27 -55.06
CA THR A 424 35.07 40.94 -55.93
C THR A 424 34.69 40.98 -57.41
N GLN A 425 33.48 40.54 -57.77
CA GLN A 425 33.00 40.63 -59.15
C GLN A 425 32.83 42.10 -59.58
N MET A 426 32.25 42.92 -58.72
CA MET A 426 32.08 44.34 -58.95
C MET A 426 33.42 45.06 -59.14
N GLU A 427 34.41 44.79 -58.30
CA GLU A 427 35.78 45.31 -58.42
C GLU A 427 36.44 44.95 -59.76
N ASN A 428 36.30 43.70 -60.21
CA ASN A 428 36.84 43.26 -61.50
C ASN A 428 36.14 43.95 -62.69
N ASP A 429 34.82 44.10 -62.61
CA ASP A 429 34.04 44.77 -63.64
C ASP A 429 34.39 46.27 -63.72
N PHE A 430 34.67 46.91 -62.59
CA PHE A 430 35.20 48.28 -62.53
C PHE A 430 36.54 48.44 -63.22
N HIS A 431 37.51 47.57 -62.93
CA HIS A 431 38.80 47.60 -63.61
C HIS A 431 38.64 47.39 -65.13
N THR A 432 37.70 46.53 -65.53
CA THR A 432 37.40 46.33 -66.95
C THR A 432 36.78 47.57 -67.59
N LEU A 433 35.90 48.29 -66.88
CA LEU A 433 35.35 49.57 -67.34
C LEU A 433 36.45 50.63 -67.50
N GLU A 434 37.36 50.74 -66.53
CA GLU A 434 38.53 51.64 -66.57
C GLU A 434 39.38 51.37 -67.82
N ASP A 435 39.72 50.11 -68.08
CA ASP A 435 40.49 49.69 -69.27
C ASP A 435 39.78 50.04 -70.60
N GLN A 436 38.45 49.87 -70.67
CA GLN A 436 37.67 50.22 -71.86
C GLN A 436 37.59 51.74 -72.06
N PHE A 437 37.52 52.51 -70.99
CA PHE A 437 37.56 53.96 -71.06
C PHE A 437 38.92 54.52 -71.46
N ASP A 438 40.02 53.95 -70.96
CA ASP A 438 41.36 54.25 -71.45
C ASP A 438 41.51 53.94 -72.95
N THR A 439 40.87 52.86 -73.41
CA THR A 439 40.84 52.52 -74.84
C THR A 439 40.09 53.59 -75.65
N LEU A 440 38.97 54.11 -75.13
CA LEU A 440 38.20 55.20 -75.74
C LEU A 440 39.01 56.51 -75.78
N LEU A 441 39.71 56.86 -74.70
CA LEU A 441 40.57 58.05 -74.62
C LEU A 441 41.73 57.98 -75.63
N ASN A 442 42.47 56.87 -75.66
CA ASN A 442 43.59 56.67 -76.58
C ASN A 442 43.17 56.72 -78.07
N GLN A 443 41.96 56.25 -78.37
CA GLN A 443 41.38 56.32 -79.71
C GLN A 443 40.89 57.72 -80.08
N THR A 444 40.47 58.49 -79.07
CA THR A 444 40.07 59.90 -79.20
C THR A 444 41.28 60.81 -79.45
N ASP A 445 42.40 60.59 -78.77
CA ASP A 445 43.69 61.25 -79.07
C ASP A 445 44.17 60.95 -80.51
N GLY A 446 43.89 59.75 -81.01
CA GLY A 446 44.15 59.35 -82.40
C GLY A 446 43.37 60.16 -83.44
N LEU A 447 42.27 60.83 -83.04
CA LEU A 447 41.46 61.70 -83.89
C LEU A 447 42.03 63.12 -83.99
N GLU A 448 42.75 63.61 -82.97
CA GLU A 448 43.28 65.00 -82.86
C GLU A 448 44.18 65.39 -84.05
N GLY A 449 44.86 64.42 -84.67
CA GLY A 449 45.72 64.62 -85.85
C GLY A 449 45.07 64.40 -87.22
N THR A 450 43.78 64.03 -87.29
CA THR A 450 43.14 63.58 -88.56
C THR A 450 42.24 64.62 -89.24
N PHE A 451 41.92 65.75 -88.60
CA PHE A 451 40.93 66.72 -89.09
C PHE A 451 41.51 68.11 -89.42
N ASP A 452 42.16 68.27 -90.59
CA ASP A 452 42.59 69.59 -91.09
C ASP A 452 41.43 70.47 -91.64
N ALA A 453 40.16 70.01 -91.57
CA ALA A 453 39.00 70.73 -92.17
C ALA A 453 37.66 70.70 -91.41
N THR A 454 37.57 70.19 -90.17
CA THR A 454 36.32 70.18 -89.36
C THR A 454 36.56 70.53 -87.88
N GLY A 455 37.52 71.42 -87.61
CA GLY A 455 38.10 71.70 -86.29
C GLY A 455 37.27 72.56 -85.32
N GLU A 456 35.97 72.29 -85.15
CA GLU A 456 35.20 72.86 -84.02
C GLU A 456 34.39 71.78 -83.29
N SER A 457 33.84 70.79 -84.01
CA SER A 457 33.04 69.70 -83.41
C SER A 457 33.88 68.55 -82.83
N ALA A 458 35.06 68.28 -83.38
CA ALA A 458 35.94 67.23 -82.87
C ALA A 458 36.68 67.67 -81.60
N GLU A 459 37.12 68.92 -81.53
CA GLU A 459 37.76 69.50 -80.34
C GLU A 459 36.75 69.61 -79.18
N ALA A 460 35.51 70.06 -79.46
CA ALA A 460 34.43 70.06 -78.47
C ALA A 460 34.06 68.65 -77.97
N PHE A 461 34.14 67.62 -78.83
CA PHE A 461 33.92 66.22 -78.46
C PHE A 461 35.03 65.70 -77.53
N VAL A 462 36.29 65.97 -77.86
CA VAL A 462 37.44 65.57 -77.01
C VAL A 462 37.41 66.31 -75.67
N ASP A 463 37.13 67.61 -75.66
CA ASP A 463 37.02 68.42 -74.44
C ASP A 463 35.87 67.94 -73.54
N HIS A 464 34.70 67.66 -74.12
CA HIS A 464 33.53 67.20 -73.35
C HIS A 464 33.74 65.79 -72.78
N LEU A 465 34.34 64.87 -73.55
CA LEU A 465 34.74 63.56 -73.03
C LEU A 465 35.76 63.69 -71.89
N SER A 466 36.80 64.51 -72.06
CA SER A 466 37.84 64.71 -71.05
C SER A 466 37.28 65.28 -69.74
N GLU A 467 36.29 66.17 -69.81
CA GLU A 467 35.58 66.74 -68.65
C GLU A 467 34.73 65.68 -67.93
N GLN A 468 33.99 64.83 -68.68
CA GLN A 468 33.21 63.72 -68.12
C GLN A 468 34.10 62.63 -67.48
N PHE A 469 35.31 62.41 -68.00
CA PHE A 469 36.27 61.46 -67.43
C PHE A 469 37.01 61.97 -66.19
N HIS A 470 37.14 63.29 -66.03
CA HIS A 470 37.74 63.87 -64.83
C HIS A 470 36.77 64.02 -63.64
N ASP A 471 35.51 63.60 -63.79
CA ASP A 471 34.53 63.62 -62.70
C ASP A 471 34.85 62.55 -61.64
N THR A 472 35.36 63.01 -60.49
CA THR A 472 35.77 62.15 -59.36
C THR A 472 34.62 61.63 -58.51
N SER A 473 33.37 62.03 -58.77
CA SER A 473 32.19 61.68 -57.95
C SER A 473 31.95 60.17 -57.83
N ARG A 474 32.38 59.38 -58.82
CA ARG A 474 32.32 57.91 -58.79
C ARG A 474 33.30 57.29 -57.81
N VAL A 475 34.54 57.79 -57.78
CA VAL A 475 35.58 57.33 -56.85
C VAL A 475 35.15 57.66 -55.41
N GLU A 476 34.58 58.84 -55.20
CA GLU A 476 34.00 59.24 -53.91
C GLU A 476 32.82 58.33 -53.48
N THR A 477 32.01 57.86 -54.44
CA THR A 477 30.90 56.93 -54.17
C THR A 477 31.39 55.54 -53.77
N ILE A 478 32.45 55.03 -54.43
CA ILE A 478 33.11 53.76 -54.07
C ILE A 478 33.76 53.86 -52.68
N GLU A 479 34.46 54.96 -52.39
CA GLU A 479 35.05 55.18 -51.07
C GLU A 479 33.98 55.24 -49.97
N ALA A 480 32.85 55.88 -50.21
CA ALA A 480 31.73 55.91 -49.26
C ALA A 480 31.15 54.51 -49.00
N MET A 481 31.02 53.69 -50.05
CA MET A 481 30.57 52.30 -49.95
C MET A 481 31.54 51.43 -49.14
N LEU A 482 32.85 51.58 -49.38
CA LEU A 482 33.90 50.86 -48.66
C LEU A 482 33.96 51.25 -47.18
N ASN A 483 33.77 52.54 -46.86
CA ASN A 483 33.72 53.01 -45.47
C ASN A 483 32.51 52.45 -44.71
N MET A 484 31.34 52.39 -45.33
CA MET A 484 30.14 51.78 -44.73
C MET A 484 30.33 50.27 -44.47
N LEU A 485 30.95 49.56 -45.42
CA LEU A 485 31.27 48.15 -45.27
C LEU A 485 32.22 47.93 -44.08
N ASP A 486 33.27 48.73 -43.96
CA ASP A 486 34.25 48.64 -42.88
C ASP A 486 33.60 48.91 -41.51
N GLU A 487 32.75 49.94 -41.42
CA GLU A 487 31.97 50.24 -40.21
C GLU A 487 31.05 49.07 -39.79
N ASN A 488 30.35 48.45 -40.74
CA ASN A 488 29.43 47.36 -40.43
C ASN A 488 30.14 46.03 -40.14
N VAL A 489 31.28 45.75 -40.78
CA VAL A 489 32.14 44.61 -40.45
C VAL A 489 32.71 44.75 -39.03
N GLN A 490 33.06 45.96 -38.61
CA GLN A 490 33.48 46.22 -37.23
C GLN A 490 32.34 45.95 -36.23
N LYS A 491 31.10 46.39 -36.52
CA LYS A 491 29.92 46.07 -35.68
C LYS A 491 29.68 44.56 -35.55
N ILE A 492 29.78 43.81 -36.64
CA ILE A 492 29.65 42.34 -36.63
C ILE A 492 30.74 41.70 -35.77
N THR A 493 31.98 42.19 -35.91
CA THR A 493 33.14 41.71 -35.13
C THR A 493 32.95 41.97 -33.63
N ASP A 494 32.41 43.12 -33.26
CA ASP A 494 32.11 43.47 -31.87
C ASP A 494 31.03 42.54 -31.27
N VAL A 495 29.96 42.26 -32.02
CA VAL A 495 28.90 41.32 -31.60
C VAL A 495 29.45 39.90 -31.41
N MET A 496 30.34 39.45 -32.30
CA MET A 496 31.02 38.16 -32.16
C MET A 496 31.97 38.13 -30.95
N GLY A 497 32.69 39.21 -30.69
CA GLY A 497 33.55 39.35 -29.51
C GLY A 497 32.76 39.29 -28.21
N GLN A 498 31.61 39.97 -28.14
CA GLN A 498 30.71 39.92 -26.99
C GLN A 498 30.14 38.52 -26.75
N THR A 499 29.71 37.84 -27.83
CA THR A 499 29.20 36.46 -27.75
C THR A 499 30.29 35.51 -27.27
N SER A 500 31.54 35.67 -27.72
CA SER A 500 32.68 34.86 -27.27
C SER A 500 32.99 35.08 -25.79
N GLN A 501 32.93 36.32 -25.30
CA GLN A 501 33.12 36.62 -23.88
C GLN A 501 32.01 35.99 -23.01
N GLN A 502 30.76 36.04 -23.48
CA GLN A 502 29.63 35.41 -22.78
C GLN A 502 29.79 33.88 -22.67
N VAL A 503 30.36 33.23 -23.68
CA VAL A 503 30.71 31.79 -23.63
C VAL A 503 31.81 31.52 -22.61
N GLU A 504 32.83 32.36 -22.55
CA GLU A 504 33.92 32.23 -21.57
C GLU A 504 33.44 32.44 -20.13
N ASP A 505 32.55 33.40 -19.91
CA ASP A 505 31.93 33.66 -18.60
C ASP A 505 31.04 32.47 -18.15
N LEU A 506 30.30 31.86 -19.07
CA LEU A 506 29.54 30.63 -18.81
C LEU A 506 30.49 29.51 -18.34
N ILE A 507 31.59 29.28 -19.06
CA ILE A 507 32.60 28.26 -18.71
C ILE A 507 33.22 28.53 -17.33
N ASN A 508 33.62 29.77 -17.06
CA ASN A 508 34.22 30.15 -15.77
C ASN A 508 33.22 30.01 -14.61
N SER A 509 31.95 30.31 -14.84
CA SER A 509 30.90 30.15 -13.82
C SER A 509 30.66 28.69 -13.43
N VAL A 510 30.85 27.77 -14.37
CA VAL A 510 30.77 26.32 -14.16
C VAL A 510 32.02 25.82 -13.43
N ASP A 511 33.22 26.25 -13.85
CA ASP A 511 34.49 25.84 -13.20
C ASP A 511 34.59 26.32 -11.74
N GLN A 512 34.13 27.55 -11.45
CA GLN A 512 34.09 28.07 -10.09
C GLN A 512 33.09 27.32 -9.19
N ALA A 513 31.98 26.84 -9.75
CA ALA A 513 31.00 26.02 -9.04
C ALA A 513 31.64 24.70 -8.57
N ILE A 514 32.30 24.00 -9.49
CA ILE A 514 32.98 22.72 -9.24
C ILE A 514 34.02 22.87 -8.11
N ARG A 515 34.79 23.96 -8.11
CA ARG A 515 35.81 24.22 -7.07
C ARG A 515 35.21 24.53 -5.70
N SER A 516 34.13 25.31 -5.64
CA SER A 516 33.45 25.64 -4.38
C SER A 516 32.84 24.42 -3.71
N ASP A 517 32.35 23.45 -4.49
CA ASP A 517 31.75 22.22 -3.96
C ASP A 517 32.82 21.24 -3.44
N LEU A 518 33.98 21.20 -4.10
CA LEU A 518 35.13 20.40 -3.67
C LEU A 518 35.70 20.88 -2.31
N ASP A 519 35.69 22.19 -2.07
CA ASP A 519 36.19 22.79 -0.81
C ASP A 519 35.31 22.47 0.42
N GLN A 520 33.99 22.21 0.23
CA GLN A 520 33.08 21.90 1.35
C GLN A 520 33.14 20.44 1.83
N LEU A 521 33.53 19.51 0.96
CA LEU A 521 33.72 18.09 1.29
C LEU A 521 34.92 17.84 2.20
N ASP A 522 35.97 18.63 2.05
CA ASP A 522 37.19 18.51 2.86
C ASP A 522 36.94 18.86 4.35
N HIS A 523 35.72 19.34 4.68
CA HIS A 523 35.30 19.76 6.02
C HIS A 523 34.18 18.90 6.65
N GLY A 524 33.78 17.77 6.06
CA GLY A 524 32.89 16.79 6.72
C GLY A 524 31.42 17.20 6.89
N GLY A 525 30.84 17.96 5.96
CA GLY A 525 29.41 18.29 5.99
C GLY A 525 28.48 17.13 5.59
N ASN A 526 27.33 16.98 6.27
CA ASN A 526 26.27 16.05 5.87
C ASN A 526 25.69 16.42 4.50
N LEU A 527 25.57 15.43 3.62
CA LEU A 527 25.05 15.58 2.26
C LEU A 527 23.51 15.69 2.23
N LEU A 528 22.83 15.13 3.22
CA LEU A 528 21.39 15.15 3.40
C LEU A 528 21.02 16.13 4.52
N GLN A 529 20.13 17.08 4.23
CA GLN A 529 19.65 18.09 5.17
C GLN A 529 18.13 17.99 5.32
N ASP A 530 17.66 17.82 6.55
CA ASP A 530 16.23 17.92 6.87
C ASP A 530 15.80 19.38 6.92
N VAL A 531 14.87 19.76 6.04
CA VAL A 531 14.28 21.12 5.97
C VAL A 531 12.79 21.12 6.29
N THR A 532 12.32 20.05 6.94
CA THR A 532 10.89 19.81 7.13
C THR A 532 10.26 20.83 8.05
N SER A 533 9.10 21.32 7.62
CA SER A 533 8.23 22.18 8.42
C SER A 533 6.78 21.97 8.01
N MET A 534 5.83 22.49 8.81
CA MET A 534 4.43 22.51 8.40
C MET A 534 4.17 23.30 7.10
N LYS A 535 5.08 24.21 6.71
CA LYS A 535 4.99 24.88 5.41
C LYS A 535 5.39 23.93 4.27
N SER A 536 6.38 23.07 4.50
CA SER A 536 6.81 22.07 3.52
C SER A 536 5.64 21.16 3.13
N ALA A 537 4.76 20.82 4.08
CA ALA A 537 3.53 20.03 3.81
C ALA A 537 2.55 20.65 2.80
N GLU A 538 2.63 21.96 2.52
CA GLU A 538 1.80 22.63 1.51
C GLU A 538 2.43 22.62 0.11
N ASP A 539 3.76 22.53 0.06
CA ASP A 539 4.57 22.81 -1.12
C ASP A 539 5.32 21.56 -1.66
N THR A 540 5.33 20.44 -0.93
CA THR A 540 6.08 19.22 -1.28
C THR A 540 5.25 17.93 -1.18
N ASP A 541 5.74 16.86 -1.81
CA ASP A 541 5.31 15.49 -1.57
C ASP A 541 5.89 14.97 -0.23
N GLY A 542 5.72 13.68 0.06
CA GLY A 542 6.16 13.04 1.31
C GLY A 542 5.23 13.36 2.48
N VAL A 543 3.93 13.55 2.22
CA VAL A 543 2.96 14.01 3.23
C VAL A 543 1.92 12.94 3.53
N ILE A 544 1.75 12.61 4.82
CA ILE A 544 0.65 11.83 5.36
C ILE A 544 -0.15 12.72 6.31
N THR A 545 -1.42 13.00 5.98
CA THR A 545 -2.21 13.89 6.84
C THR A 545 -3.69 13.53 6.99
N SER A 546 -4.23 13.77 8.19
CA SER A 546 -5.65 13.55 8.49
C SER A 546 -6.08 12.09 8.27
N CYS A 547 -5.17 11.14 8.45
CA CYS A 547 -5.45 9.71 8.30
C CYS A 547 -5.79 9.08 9.66
N ARG A 548 -6.50 7.96 9.64
CA ARG A 548 -6.88 7.22 10.86
C ARG A 548 -6.55 5.74 10.75
N ASN A 549 -5.87 5.22 11.75
CA ASN A 549 -5.68 3.78 11.89
C ASN A 549 -6.56 3.23 13.01
N TYR A 550 -7.31 2.17 12.71
CA TYR A 550 -8.09 1.37 13.65
C TYR A 550 -7.59 -0.06 13.73
N GLY A 551 -6.93 -0.56 12.67
CA GLY A 551 -6.42 -1.92 12.61
C GLY A 551 -5.17 -2.13 13.47
N ALA A 552 -4.99 -3.36 13.96
CA ALA A 552 -3.77 -3.76 14.65
C ALA A 552 -2.56 -3.73 13.71
N VAL A 553 -1.41 -3.31 14.24
CA VAL A 553 -0.12 -3.28 13.54
C VAL A 553 0.85 -4.17 14.31
N GLU A 554 1.35 -5.23 13.67
CA GLU A 554 2.25 -6.20 14.28
C GLU A 554 3.54 -6.35 13.45
N ALA A 555 4.70 -6.14 14.09
CA ALA A 555 5.99 -6.20 13.43
C ALA A 555 7.10 -6.84 14.27
N ASP A 556 8.21 -7.22 13.63
CA ASP A 556 9.43 -7.55 14.40
C ASP A 556 10.17 -6.28 14.83
N LEU A 557 10.22 -5.26 13.96
CA LEU A 557 10.98 -4.01 14.14
C LEU A 557 10.26 -2.83 13.47
N ASN A 558 10.39 -1.63 14.04
CA ASN A 558 9.87 -0.37 13.46
C ASN A 558 8.36 -0.45 13.17
N ALA A 559 7.56 -0.59 14.22
CA ALA A 559 6.09 -0.63 14.12
C ALA A 559 5.50 0.74 14.46
N GLY A 560 4.63 1.26 13.60
CA GLY A 560 3.97 2.55 13.81
C GLY A 560 2.48 2.53 13.57
N GLY A 561 1.69 3.15 14.44
CA GLY A 561 0.23 3.23 14.21
C GLY A 561 -0.14 3.99 12.92
N ILE A 562 0.71 4.90 12.44
CA ILE A 562 0.54 5.60 11.15
C ILE A 562 1.66 5.22 10.17
N ALA A 563 2.93 5.39 10.55
CA ALA A 563 4.08 5.11 9.69
C ALA A 563 5.07 4.16 10.37
N GLY A 564 5.50 3.07 9.73
CA GLY A 564 6.55 2.21 10.31
C GLY A 564 7.87 2.96 10.47
N SER A 565 8.30 3.65 9.40
CA SER A 565 9.46 4.53 9.44
C SER A 565 9.31 5.80 8.60
N MET A 566 10.07 6.83 8.97
CA MET A 566 10.27 8.07 8.21
C MET A 566 11.75 8.26 7.92
N ASN A 567 12.22 7.70 6.79
CA ASN A 567 13.63 7.74 6.39
C ASN A 567 13.81 7.67 4.86
N VAL A 568 15.04 7.93 4.41
CA VAL A 568 15.45 7.69 3.02
C VAL A 568 15.76 6.22 2.85
N ASP A 569 15.37 5.67 1.70
CA ASP A 569 15.71 4.31 1.33
C ASP A 569 17.19 4.23 0.93
N TYR A 570 17.96 3.44 1.69
CA TYR A 570 19.39 3.19 1.46
C TYR A 570 19.59 1.85 0.75
N GLU A 571 19.02 1.66 -0.43
CA GLU A 571 19.16 0.40 -1.19
C GLU A 571 20.57 0.27 -1.80
N ASP A 572 21.49 -0.40 -1.10
CA ASP A 572 22.51 -1.28 -1.71
C ASP A 572 23.06 -2.41 -0.80
N ASP A 573 22.68 -2.50 0.48
CA ASP A 573 22.87 -3.70 1.31
C ASP A 573 21.95 -3.60 2.53
N GLN A 574 21.13 -4.61 2.82
CA GLN A 574 20.21 -4.57 3.99
C GLN A 574 20.95 -4.53 5.34
N GLU A 575 22.29 -4.55 5.34
CA GLU A 575 23.17 -4.43 6.51
C GLU A 575 24.40 -3.50 6.31
N LYS A 576 24.49 -2.67 5.26
CA LYS A 576 25.61 -1.71 5.12
C LYS A 576 25.19 -0.32 4.65
N ASP A 577 25.86 0.65 5.24
CA ASP A 577 25.82 2.06 4.85
C ASP A 577 26.09 2.24 3.34
N PRO A 578 25.38 3.15 2.67
CA PRO A 578 25.54 3.40 1.25
C PRO A 578 26.94 3.91 0.89
N ASP A 579 27.59 3.27 -0.08
CA ASP A 579 28.81 3.77 -0.71
C ASP A 579 28.49 4.84 -1.75
N MET A 580 28.39 6.09 -1.29
CA MET A 580 28.17 7.28 -2.13
C MET A 580 29.40 7.68 -2.98
N SER A 581 30.43 6.85 -3.10
CA SER A 581 31.66 7.17 -3.84
C SER A 581 31.50 7.24 -5.37
N SER A 582 30.34 6.86 -5.92
CA SER A 582 30.11 6.77 -7.38
C SER A 582 29.47 8.01 -8.02
N LEU A 583 29.03 9.00 -7.23
CA LEU A 583 28.51 10.28 -7.73
C LEU A 583 29.59 11.36 -7.70
N ASN A 584 30.25 11.58 -8.84
CA ASN A 584 31.26 12.64 -9.05
C ASN A 584 30.67 14.08 -9.02
N ILE A 585 29.44 14.27 -8.56
CA ILE A 585 28.83 15.59 -8.30
C ILE A 585 28.18 15.51 -6.92
N VAL A 586 28.91 15.98 -5.92
CA VAL A 586 28.44 16.05 -4.53
C VAL A 586 27.44 17.19 -4.42
N THR A 587 26.19 16.86 -4.08
CA THR A 587 25.06 17.79 -4.05
C THR A 587 24.36 17.70 -2.70
N ARG A 588 24.10 18.84 -2.04
CA ARG A 588 23.23 18.87 -0.85
C ARG A 588 21.79 18.52 -1.25
N ILE A 589 21.19 17.60 -0.52
CA ILE A 589 19.82 17.09 -0.72
C ILE A 589 18.95 17.60 0.42
N ASN A 590 17.92 18.38 0.09
CA ASN A 590 16.89 18.77 1.06
C ASN A 590 15.83 17.67 1.14
N ALA A 591 15.61 17.12 2.32
CA ALA A 591 14.59 16.12 2.58
C ALA A 591 13.37 16.75 3.27
N SER A 592 12.16 16.36 2.84
CA SER A 592 10.93 16.70 3.55
C SER A 592 9.96 15.52 3.66
N SER A 593 9.62 15.13 4.89
CA SER A 593 8.58 14.12 5.18
C SER A 593 7.70 14.61 6.32
N VAL A 594 6.38 14.63 6.14
CA VAL A 594 5.45 15.18 7.15
C VAL A 594 4.36 14.17 7.48
N VAL A 595 4.22 13.82 8.76
CA VAL A 595 3.06 13.12 9.30
C VAL A 595 2.30 14.08 10.20
N ALA A 596 1.11 14.51 9.77
CA ALA A 596 0.37 15.56 10.47
C ALA A 596 -1.11 15.27 10.68
N TYR A 597 -1.64 15.62 11.85
CA TYR A 597 -3.08 15.52 12.17
C TYR A 597 -3.68 14.12 11.98
N SER A 598 -2.85 13.08 12.06
CA SER A 598 -3.30 11.70 11.92
C SER A 598 -3.52 11.08 13.30
N VAL A 599 -4.40 10.09 13.36
CA VAL A 599 -4.87 9.50 14.62
C VAL A 599 -4.72 7.99 14.59
N ASN A 600 -4.08 7.43 15.60
CA ASN A 600 -4.02 5.98 15.81
C ASN A 600 -4.96 5.56 16.95
N TYR A 601 -5.83 4.59 16.68
CA TYR A 601 -6.66 3.88 17.64
C TYR A 601 -6.28 2.41 17.76
N GLY A 602 -5.64 1.83 16.74
CA GLY A 602 -5.26 0.42 16.72
C GLY A 602 -4.06 0.11 17.62
N LYS A 603 -4.00 -1.13 18.13
CA LYS A 603 -2.83 -1.61 18.88
C LYS A 603 -1.59 -1.65 17.98
N VAL A 604 -0.42 -1.40 18.58
CA VAL A 604 0.89 -1.51 17.91
C VAL A 604 1.74 -2.47 18.73
N GLU A 605 2.06 -3.62 18.15
CA GLU A 605 2.87 -4.65 18.79
C GLU A 605 4.16 -4.83 18.02
N VAL A 606 5.28 -4.79 18.72
CA VAL A 606 6.60 -5.00 18.15
C VAL A 606 7.34 -6.07 18.93
N LYS A 607 7.99 -7.02 18.24
CA LYS A 607 8.76 -8.08 18.95
C LYS A 607 10.09 -7.58 19.50
N LYS A 608 10.71 -6.65 18.79
CA LYS A 608 11.98 -5.99 19.13
C LYS A 608 11.77 -4.48 19.20
N ASP A 609 12.71 -3.70 18.72
CA ASP A 609 12.77 -2.26 18.99
C ASP A 609 11.85 -1.40 18.11
N ASN A 610 11.62 -0.17 18.59
CA ASN A 610 10.99 0.95 17.86
C ASN A 610 9.50 0.77 17.60
N GLY A 611 8.71 0.58 18.66
CA GLY A 611 7.25 0.62 18.60
C GLY A 611 6.73 2.01 18.94
N GLY A 612 5.98 2.60 18.03
CA GLY A 612 5.44 3.95 18.17
C GLY A 612 3.94 4.03 17.89
N GLY A 613 3.20 4.77 18.69
CA GLY A 613 1.77 4.96 18.45
C GLY A 613 1.46 5.71 17.13
N ILE A 614 2.38 6.53 16.62
CA ILE A 614 2.29 7.18 15.30
C ILE A 614 3.40 6.71 14.38
N VAL A 615 4.66 6.79 14.80
CA VAL A 615 5.83 6.42 13.99
C VAL A 615 6.73 5.44 14.73
N GLY A 616 7.11 4.31 14.14
CA GLY A 616 8.09 3.43 14.77
C GLY A 616 9.47 4.09 14.87
N LEU A 617 10.10 4.31 13.70
CA LEU A 617 11.40 4.96 13.57
C LEU A 617 11.30 6.28 12.78
N GLN A 618 11.67 7.40 13.39
CA GLN A 618 11.68 8.72 12.76
C GLN A 618 13.12 9.25 12.63
N GLU A 619 13.79 8.97 11.50
CA GLU A 619 15.12 9.52 11.23
C GLU A 619 15.06 10.95 10.68
N LEU A 620 14.03 11.24 9.88
CA LEU A 620 13.84 12.52 9.21
C LEU A 620 12.38 12.94 9.28
N GLY A 621 12.13 14.23 9.13
CA GLY A 621 10.79 14.78 8.96
C GLY A 621 10.17 15.37 10.21
N LEU A 622 8.86 15.55 10.15
CA LEU A 622 8.08 16.21 11.20
C LEU A 622 6.81 15.41 11.52
N VAL A 623 6.64 15.08 12.80
CA VAL A 623 5.37 14.61 13.35
C VAL A 623 4.67 15.78 14.03
N TYR A 624 3.49 16.17 13.53
CA TYR A 624 2.80 17.38 13.98
C TYR A 624 1.31 17.16 14.27
N GLY A 625 0.86 17.48 15.49
CA GLY A 625 -0.57 17.51 15.78
C GLY A 625 -1.25 16.14 15.71
N CYS A 626 -0.47 15.06 15.83
CA CYS A 626 -0.97 13.68 15.77
C CYS A 626 -1.50 13.24 17.14
N GLU A 627 -2.39 12.25 17.12
CA GLU A 627 -3.06 11.75 18.31
C GLU A 627 -2.95 10.21 18.39
N SER A 628 -2.47 9.66 19.50
CA SER A 628 -2.37 8.20 19.70
C SER A 628 -3.20 7.75 20.90
N TYR A 629 -4.03 6.73 20.67
CA TYR A 629 -4.96 6.15 21.64
C TYR A 629 -4.89 4.61 21.72
N GLY A 630 -4.22 3.96 20.77
CA GLY A 630 -4.01 2.51 20.79
C GLY A 630 -2.88 2.13 21.74
N ASN A 631 -2.95 0.92 22.31
CA ASN A 631 -1.90 0.40 23.18
C ASN A 631 -0.65 0.05 22.36
N ILE A 632 0.52 0.28 22.95
CA ILE A 632 1.81 -0.02 22.35
C ILE A 632 2.52 -1.03 23.26
N SER A 633 2.94 -2.17 22.72
CA SER A 633 3.62 -3.19 23.52
C SER A 633 4.77 -3.88 22.81
N SER A 634 5.72 -4.38 23.61
CA SER A 634 6.76 -5.30 23.19
C SER A 634 7.12 -6.31 24.27
N ASP A 635 7.33 -7.57 23.87
CA ASP A 635 7.76 -8.64 24.78
C ASP A 635 9.23 -8.50 25.23
N SER A 636 10.08 -7.92 24.37
CA SER A 636 11.54 -7.87 24.60
C SER A 636 12.25 -6.66 23.98
N GLY A 637 11.48 -5.80 23.33
CA GLY A 637 11.97 -4.64 22.60
C GLY A 637 12.18 -3.41 23.45
N SER A 638 13.10 -2.57 22.99
CA SER A 638 13.40 -1.27 23.57
C SER A 638 12.88 -0.12 22.70
N TYR A 639 12.95 1.10 23.21
CA TYR A 639 12.59 2.32 22.49
C TYR A 639 11.11 2.33 22.07
N LEU A 640 10.23 2.23 23.06
CA LEU A 640 8.79 2.36 22.84
C LEU A 640 8.30 3.73 23.23
N GLY A 641 7.43 4.31 22.39
CA GLY A 641 6.76 5.54 22.78
C GLY A 641 5.38 5.74 22.22
N GLY A 642 4.62 6.55 22.94
CA GLY A 642 3.23 6.81 22.62
C GLY A 642 3.00 7.55 21.30
N ILE A 643 3.99 8.31 20.82
CA ILE A 643 4.01 8.93 19.49
C ILE A 643 5.08 8.28 18.62
N ALA A 644 6.33 8.24 19.09
CA ALA A 644 7.46 7.67 18.36
C ALA A 644 8.20 6.61 19.16
N GLY A 645 8.75 5.58 18.51
CA GLY A 645 9.69 4.67 19.16
C GLY A 645 11.04 5.35 19.36
N ASP A 646 11.81 5.47 18.27
CA ASP A 646 13.05 6.24 18.20
C ASP A 646 12.89 7.40 17.21
N SER A 647 13.27 8.61 17.62
CA SER A 647 13.10 9.83 16.85
C SER A 647 14.32 10.74 16.89
N LEU A 648 15.01 10.84 15.75
CA LEU A 648 16.10 11.80 15.49
C LEU A 648 15.60 13.12 14.90
N ALA A 649 14.29 13.24 14.65
CA ALA A 649 13.68 14.43 14.09
C ALA A 649 12.59 15.02 15.02
N ALA A 650 11.84 16.00 14.52
CA ALA A 650 10.97 16.81 15.36
C ALA A 650 9.59 16.17 15.60
N ILE A 651 9.18 16.13 16.87
CA ILE A 651 7.82 15.80 17.30
C ILE A 651 7.21 17.03 17.98
N GLN A 652 6.13 17.56 17.40
CA GLN A 652 5.56 18.82 17.83
C GLN A 652 4.04 18.78 18.01
N ASN A 653 3.57 19.40 19.09
CA ASN A 653 2.14 19.55 19.38
C ASN A 653 1.33 18.25 19.25
N SER A 654 1.92 17.10 19.58
CA SER A 654 1.28 15.80 19.47
C SER A 654 0.78 15.30 20.83
N TYR A 655 -0.19 14.40 20.80
CA TYR A 655 -1.01 14.03 21.94
C TYR A 655 -1.11 12.52 22.08
N VAL A 656 -0.91 12.00 23.27
CA VAL A 656 -1.07 10.56 23.54
C VAL A 656 -1.90 10.32 24.78
N ARG A 657 -2.81 9.34 24.66
CA ARG A 657 -3.46 8.67 25.77
C ARG A 657 -3.52 7.16 25.50
N SER A 658 -2.49 6.45 25.92
CA SER A 658 -2.28 5.01 25.64
C SER A 658 -1.53 4.33 26.79
N GLN A 659 -1.63 3.00 26.84
CA GLN A 659 -0.67 2.18 27.57
C GLN A 659 0.57 1.93 26.70
N VAL A 660 1.75 2.00 27.30
CA VAL A 660 3.03 1.62 26.67
C VAL A 660 3.73 0.60 27.56
N GLU A 661 3.97 -0.59 27.03
CA GLU A 661 4.54 -1.73 27.77
C GLU A 661 5.77 -2.29 27.03
N GLY A 662 6.91 -2.42 27.71
CA GLY A 662 8.13 -2.94 27.09
C GLY A 662 9.32 -2.92 28.05
N SER A 663 10.54 -3.10 27.53
CA SER A 663 11.74 -3.20 28.36
C SER A 663 12.44 -1.85 28.57
N ASP A 664 13.51 -1.56 27.83
CA ASP A 664 14.31 -0.36 28.04
C ASP A 664 13.82 0.83 27.19
N TYR A 665 14.05 2.06 27.67
CA TYR A 665 13.78 3.30 26.95
C TYR A 665 12.30 3.51 26.61
N LEU A 666 11.43 3.50 27.63
CA LEU A 666 9.99 3.76 27.47
C LEU A 666 9.67 5.24 27.67
N GLY A 667 8.97 5.82 26.70
CA GLY A 667 8.56 7.21 26.73
C GLY A 667 7.07 7.41 26.52
N GLY A 668 6.49 8.37 27.23
CA GLY A 668 5.12 8.79 26.92
C GLY A 668 5.00 9.32 25.49
N ILE A 669 5.88 10.23 25.07
CA ILE A 669 5.94 10.75 23.68
C ILE A 669 6.88 9.92 22.83
N ALA A 670 8.14 9.74 23.26
CA ALA A 670 9.15 9.04 22.47
C ALA A 670 10.03 8.14 23.35
N GLY A 671 10.30 6.91 22.94
CA GLY A 671 11.27 6.06 23.66
C GLY A 671 12.64 6.71 23.70
N SER A 672 13.17 7.05 22.52
CA SER A 672 14.30 7.96 22.32
C SER A 672 13.84 9.16 21.47
N GLY A 673 14.11 10.39 21.92
CA GLY A 673 13.66 11.59 21.21
C GLY A 673 14.69 12.72 21.18
N ALA A 674 14.98 13.24 19.98
CA ALA A 674 15.86 14.38 19.75
C ALA A 674 15.18 15.72 20.04
N THR A 675 14.16 16.07 19.23
CA THR A 675 13.45 17.35 19.34
C THR A 675 11.99 17.13 19.67
N MET A 676 11.58 17.52 20.87
CA MET A 676 10.20 17.35 21.36
C MET A 676 9.67 18.68 21.88
N THR A 677 8.62 19.22 21.23
CA THR A 677 8.08 20.53 21.59
C THR A 677 6.57 20.57 21.71
N GLY A 678 6.05 21.04 22.84
CA GLY A 678 4.62 21.33 22.99
C GLY A 678 3.73 20.08 23.03
N ASN A 679 4.31 18.91 23.29
CA ASN A 679 3.59 17.63 23.31
C ASN A 679 2.88 17.40 24.65
N VAL A 680 1.87 16.53 24.63
CA VAL A 680 1.07 16.18 25.81
C VAL A 680 0.96 14.67 25.94
N ALA A 681 1.38 14.15 27.10
CA ALA A 681 1.29 12.73 27.42
C ALA A 681 0.36 12.44 28.60
N MET A 682 -0.49 11.43 28.43
CA MET A 682 -1.31 10.86 29.48
C MET A 682 -1.26 9.34 29.35
N VAL A 683 -0.15 8.77 29.81
CA VAL A 683 0.21 7.38 29.53
C VAL A 683 0.28 6.55 30.80
N ASN A 684 0.00 5.26 30.64
CA ASN A 684 0.33 4.23 31.63
C ASN A 684 1.57 3.49 31.12
N LEU A 685 2.70 3.61 31.83
CA LEU A 685 3.98 3.04 31.42
C LEU A 685 4.25 1.78 32.26
N GLN A 686 4.49 0.66 31.59
CA GLN A 686 4.84 -0.61 32.23
C GLN A 686 6.19 -1.08 31.70
N SER A 687 7.20 -1.04 32.56
CA SER A 687 8.57 -1.41 32.17
C SER A 687 9.23 -2.30 33.21
N ASP A 688 10.02 -3.25 32.72
CA ASP A 688 10.95 -4.07 33.51
C ASP A 688 12.43 -3.67 33.32
N GLY A 689 12.69 -2.61 32.54
CA GLY A 689 14.00 -2.11 32.14
C GLY A 689 14.39 -0.74 32.70
N GLU A 690 15.36 -0.08 32.05
CA GLU A 690 15.85 1.26 32.40
C GLU A 690 15.40 2.36 31.42
N GLY A 691 15.56 3.63 31.78
CA GLY A 691 15.23 4.76 30.90
C GLY A 691 13.73 4.94 30.71
N VAL A 692 12.97 5.13 31.78
CA VAL A 692 11.50 5.27 31.72
C VAL A 692 11.11 6.72 32.02
N GLY A 693 10.29 7.33 31.17
CA GLY A 693 9.83 8.70 31.40
C GLY A 693 8.49 9.04 30.76
N SER A 694 7.68 9.81 31.48
CA SER A 694 6.34 10.25 31.06
C SER A 694 6.33 11.09 29.78
N VAL A 695 7.47 11.60 29.33
CA VAL A 695 7.64 12.26 28.02
C VAL A 695 8.63 11.49 27.16
N ALA A 696 9.81 11.15 27.68
CA ALA A 696 10.76 10.34 26.94
C ALA A 696 11.55 9.38 27.81
N GLY A 697 11.93 8.23 27.27
CA GLY A 697 12.85 7.34 27.96
C GLY A 697 14.25 7.93 28.01
N VAL A 698 14.74 8.40 26.87
CA VAL A 698 16.02 9.11 26.73
C VAL A 698 15.93 10.24 25.70
N VAL A 699 16.82 11.22 25.81
CA VAL A 699 17.01 12.28 24.80
C VAL A 699 18.21 11.94 23.94
N ALA A 700 18.04 11.94 22.62
CA ALA A 700 19.12 11.65 21.68
C ALA A 700 20.22 12.72 21.75
N ASP A 701 21.49 12.28 21.66
CA ASP A 701 22.67 13.13 21.85
C ASP A 701 23.10 13.78 20.51
N ASP A 702 22.17 14.43 19.82
CA ASP A 702 22.32 14.94 18.44
C ASP A 702 22.17 16.48 18.30
N GLY A 703 21.97 17.17 19.43
CA GLY A 703 21.74 18.62 19.46
C GLY A 703 20.27 19.03 19.35
N GLY A 704 19.32 18.09 19.42
CA GLY A 704 17.90 18.35 19.57
C GLY A 704 17.52 19.06 20.88
N SER A 705 16.29 19.58 20.95
CA SER A 705 15.78 20.31 22.13
C SER A 705 14.45 19.78 22.65
N VAL A 706 14.29 19.79 23.98
CA VAL A 706 13.06 19.40 24.66
C VAL A 706 12.46 20.63 25.33
N GLU A 707 11.28 21.06 24.87
CA GLU A 707 10.67 22.32 25.31
C GLU A 707 9.14 22.24 25.46
N SER A 708 8.60 22.81 26.53
CA SER A 708 7.16 22.99 26.75
C SER A 708 6.32 21.71 26.62
N ASN A 709 6.84 20.56 27.02
CA ASN A 709 6.09 19.31 27.05
C ASN A 709 5.37 19.15 28.39
N TYR A 710 4.21 18.50 28.37
CA TYR A 710 3.38 18.33 29.55
C TYR A 710 2.93 16.87 29.69
N PHE A 711 2.86 16.37 30.92
CA PHE A 711 2.36 15.03 31.17
C PHE A 711 1.44 14.96 32.39
N VAL A 712 0.55 13.97 32.40
CA VAL A 712 -0.35 13.66 33.52
C VAL A 712 0.04 12.30 34.08
N GLY A 713 0.36 12.26 35.37
CA GLY A 713 0.79 11.05 36.08
C GLY A 713 1.75 11.40 37.22
N GLU A 714 1.82 10.54 38.24
CA GLU A 714 2.75 10.70 39.38
C GLU A 714 3.77 9.56 39.48
N GLU A 715 3.70 8.55 38.61
CA GLU A 715 4.54 7.36 38.68
C GLU A 715 5.98 7.61 38.24
N TYR A 716 6.16 8.29 37.11
CA TYR A 716 7.46 8.62 36.54
C TYR A 716 7.60 10.10 36.25
N GLY A 717 8.79 10.67 36.46
CA GLY A 717 9.19 11.96 35.92
C GLY A 717 9.24 11.98 34.38
N ALA A 718 9.57 13.13 33.79
CA ALA A 718 9.40 13.32 32.35
C ALA A 718 10.43 12.59 31.47
N ILE A 719 11.72 12.63 31.83
CA ILE A 719 12.84 12.10 31.06
C ILE A 719 13.68 11.27 32.02
N ASP A 720 13.74 9.95 31.82
CA ASP A 720 14.44 9.02 32.73
C ASP A 720 14.12 9.32 34.21
N ASP A 721 12.82 9.36 34.53
CA ASP A 721 12.25 9.71 35.84
C ASP A 721 12.59 11.13 36.38
N ILE A 722 13.14 12.02 35.55
CA ILE A 722 13.48 13.40 35.94
C ILE A 722 12.65 14.42 35.16
N SER A 723 12.09 15.41 35.87
CA SER A 723 11.36 16.53 35.26
C SER A 723 12.18 17.82 35.28
N TYR A 724 12.20 18.54 34.16
CA TYR A 724 12.99 19.75 33.97
C TYR A 724 12.09 20.92 33.62
N SER A 725 12.16 21.99 34.41
CA SER A 725 11.28 23.16 34.24
C SER A 725 11.49 23.82 32.87
N GLY A 726 10.39 24.16 32.21
CA GLY A 726 10.37 24.70 30.84
C GLY A 726 10.62 23.68 29.72
N ALA A 727 11.16 22.50 30.04
CA ALA A 727 11.39 21.42 29.07
C ALA A 727 10.24 20.42 29.05
N ALA A 728 9.98 19.79 30.21
CA ALA A 728 8.92 18.81 30.36
C ALA A 728 8.41 18.81 31.82
N GLU A 729 7.13 19.12 32.01
CA GLU A 729 6.55 19.43 33.32
C GLU A 729 5.27 18.63 33.61
N PRO A 730 5.09 18.14 34.86
CA PRO A 730 3.85 17.49 35.26
C PRO A 730 2.70 18.51 35.34
N VAL A 731 1.51 18.11 34.92
CA VAL A 731 0.27 18.87 35.06
C VAL A 731 -0.84 17.99 35.60
N SER A 732 -1.78 18.57 36.36
CA SER A 732 -2.95 17.84 36.79
C SER A 732 -3.92 17.64 35.61
N TYR A 733 -4.70 16.56 35.66
CA TYR A 733 -5.75 16.31 34.67
C TYR A 733 -6.73 17.50 34.53
N GLU A 734 -7.14 18.10 35.66
CA GLU A 734 -8.02 19.28 35.66
C GLU A 734 -7.38 20.49 34.97
N ALA A 735 -6.08 20.75 35.22
CA ALA A 735 -5.35 21.83 34.56
C ALA A 735 -5.20 21.56 33.07
N LEU A 736 -4.93 20.32 32.67
CA LEU A 736 -4.86 19.92 31.26
C LEU A 736 -6.21 20.16 30.56
N MET A 737 -7.31 19.70 31.16
CA MET A 737 -8.66 19.85 30.61
C MET A 737 -9.19 21.30 30.59
N SER A 738 -8.59 22.20 31.35
CA SER A 738 -8.88 23.64 31.27
C SER A 738 -8.31 24.30 30.01
N ARG A 739 -7.37 23.65 29.31
CA ARG A 739 -6.76 24.19 28.10
C ARG A 739 -7.62 23.91 26.88
N ALA A 740 -7.85 24.94 26.07
CA ALA A 740 -8.67 24.84 24.85
C ALA A 740 -8.01 24.08 23.69
N ASP A 741 -6.76 23.66 23.86
CA ASP A 741 -5.91 23.12 22.81
C ASP A 741 -5.77 21.58 22.88
N ILE A 742 -6.42 20.94 23.87
CA ILE A 742 -6.39 19.50 24.08
C ILE A 742 -7.49 18.79 23.26
N PRO A 743 -7.18 17.66 22.59
CA PRO A 743 -8.16 16.89 21.83
C PRO A 743 -9.28 16.30 22.68
N ALA A 744 -10.43 16.05 22.04
CA ALA A 744 -11.62 15.48 22.70
C ALA A 744 -11.36 14.06 23.26
N GLY A 745 -10.44 13.30 22.66
CA GLY A 745 -10.07 11.94 23.09
C GLY A 745 -9.43 11.87 24.49
N PHE A 746 -9.13 12.99 25.13
CA PHE A 746 -8.66 13.06 26.53
C PHE A 746 -9.80 13.17 27.55
N SER A 747 -11.02 13.46 27.08
CA SER A 747 -12.20 13.57 27.94
C SER A 747 -13.02 12.28 28.02
N GLN A 748 -12.67 11.28 27.20
CA GLN A 748 -13.41 10.04 27.03
C GLN A 748 -12.45 8.86 26.87
N VAL A 749 -12.90 7.70 27.30
CA VAL A 749 -12.23 6.41 27.11
C VAL A 749 -13.14 5.50 26.28
N THR A 750 -12.55 4.65 25.46
CA THR A 750 -13.28 3.74 24.56
C THR A 750 -13.23 2.34 25.14
N VAL A 751 -14.40 1.72 25.24
CA VAL A 751 -14.56 0.30 25.58
C VAL A 751 -15.02 -0.44 24.33
N THR A 752 -14.21 -1.38 23.86
CA THR A 752 -14.44 -2.18 22.67
C THR A 752 -14.83 -3.60 23.08
N PHE A 753 -16.01 -4.04 22.66
CA PHE A 753 -16.48 -5.41 22.88
C PHE A 753 -16.11 -6.25 21.66
N VAL A 754 -15.49 -7.42 21.87
CA VAL A 754 -15.04 -8.32 20.80
C VAL A 754 -15.54 -9.75 21.02
N SER A 755 -15.64 -10.54 19.94
CA SER A 755 -15.88 -11.97 20.01
C SER A 755 -14.62 -12.74 20.42
N GLU A 756 -14.76 -14.03 20.71
CA GLU A 756 -13.64 -14.95 20.97
C GLU A 756 -12.63 -14.99 19.81
N ASP A 757 -13.11 -14.90 18.57
CA ASP A 757 -12.28 -14.82 17.35
C ASP A 757 -11.68 -13.42 17.09
N GLY A 758 -11.87 -12.45 17.99
CA GLY A 758 -11.34 -11.08 17.88
C GLY A 758 -12.15 -10.12 17.00
N GLU A 759 -13.35 -10.50 16.53
CA GLU A 759 -14.24 -9.62 15.76
C GLU A 759 -14.86 -8.56 16.67
N THR A 760 -14.80 -7.28 16.27
CA THR A 760 -15.42 -6.19 17.04
C THR A 760 -16.94 -6.22 16.95
N LEU A 761 -17.60 -6.39 18.11
CA LEU A 761 -19.05 -6.45 18.27
C LEU A 761 -19.66 -5.05 18.45
N SER A 762 -19.06 -4.22 19.30
CA SER A 762 -19.49 -2.82 19.50
C SER A 762 -18.41 -1.98 20.20
N GLU A 763 -18.52 -0.65 20.13
CA GLU A 763 -17.66 0.30 20.85
C GLU A 763 -18.51 1.33 21.61
N VAL A 764 -18.14 1.59 22.87
CA VAL A 764 -18.81 2.56 23.75
C VAL A 764 -17.80 3.59 24.24
N ASN A 765 -18.09 4.88 24.03
CA ASN A 765 -17.31 5.97 24.59
C ASN A 765 -17.95 6.45 25.89
N ILE A 766 -17.20 6.36 26.98
CA ILE A 766 -17.62 6.86 28.29
C ILE A 766 -16.69 8.00 28.74
N PRO A 767 -17.15 8.91 29.61
CA PRO A 767 -16.29 9.93 30.19
C PRO A 767 -15.07 9.32 30.89
N TYR A 768 -13.91 9.98 30.84
CA TYR A 768 -12.72 9.55 31.58
C TYR A 768 -13.02 9.48 33.09
N GLY A 769 -12.70 8.34 33.71
CA GLY A 769 -13.07 8.02 35.10
C GLY A 769 -14.55 7.66 35.28
N GLY A 770 -15.28 7.44 34.18
CA GLY A 770 -16.68 6.98 34.17
C GLY A 770 -16.83 5.51 34.54
N SER A 771 -18.05 5.00 34.45
CA SER A 771 -18.36 3.59 34.72
C SER A 771 -19.17 2.96 33.60
N LEU A 772 -19.12 1.64 33.52
CA LEU A 772 -19.82 0.80 32.56
C LEU A 772 -20.62 -0.28 33.30
N THR A 773 -21.83 -0.57 32.82
CA THR A 773 -22.73 -1.58 33.39
C THR A 773 -23.17 -2.58 32.32
N GLU A 774 -23.68 -3.75 32.70
CA GLU A 774 -24.21 -4.77 31.76
C GLU A 774 -25.22 -4.22 30.73
N GLU A 775 -25.97 -3.15 31.05
CA GLU A 775 -26.88 -2.51 30.09
C GLU A 775 -26.16 -1.93 28.85
N ASN A 776 -24.86 -1.69 28.94
CA ASN A 776 -24.04 -1.18 27.84
C ASN A 776 -23.42 -2.29 26.98
N TYR A 777 -23.56 -3.55 27.38
CA TYR A 777 -22.92 -4.68 26.70
C TYR A 777 -23.79 -5.06 25.50
N PRO A 778 -23.20 -5.37 24.33
CA PRO A 778 -23.97 -5.73 23.15
C PRO A 778 -24.67 -7.08 23.33
N GLU A 779 -25.85 -7.23 22.72
CA GLU A 779 -26.51 -8.53 22.63
C GLU A 779 -25.79 -9.41 21.59
N VAL A 780 -25.31 -10.58 22.02
CA VAL A 780 -24.60 -11.56 21.18
C VAL A 780 -25.40 -12.86 21.17
N THR A 781 -25.54 -13.48 20.00
CA THR A 781 -26.23 -14.77 19.87
C THR A 781 -25.23 -15.90 20.17
N PRO A 782 -25.44 -16.73 21.20
CA PRO A 782 -24.54 -17.84 21.52
C PRO A 782 -24.65 -18.98 20.49
N ASP A 783 -23.58 -19.78 20.40
CA ASP A 783 -23.58 -21.03 19.66
C ASP A 783 -24.53 -22.07 20.28
N ASP A 784 -24.96 -23.05 19.47
CA ASP A 784 -25.90 -24.08 19.92
C ASP A 784 -25.32 -24.87 21.12
N GLY A 785 -26.06 -24.86 22.24
CA GLY A 785 -25.63 -25.50 23.49
C GLY A 785 -24.64 -24.70 24.35
N CYS A 786 -24.41 -23.42 24.06
CA CYS A 786 -23.54 -22.53 24.82
C CYS A 786 -24.29 -21.29 25.37
N TYR A 787 -23.62 -20.53 26.25
CA TYR A 787 -23.97 -19.16 26.63
C TYR A 787 -22.79 -18.22 26.46
N ILE A 788 -23.07 -16.92 26.37
CA ILE A 788 -22.04 -15.89 26.30
C ILE A 788 -21.58 -15.51 27.72
N SER A 789 -20.29 -15.64 27.97
CA SER A 789 -19.62 -15.09 29.16
C SER A 789 -18.70 -13.96 28.74
N TRP A 790 -18.74 -12.85 29.48
CA TRP A 790 -17.82 -11.72 29.30
C TRP A 790 -16.64 -11.82 30.26
N GLU A 791 -15.45 -11.45 29.81
CA GLU A 791 -14.21 -11.60 30.61
C GLU A 791 -14.14 -10.72 31.87
N CYS A 792 -15.00 -9.70 31.96
CA CYS A 792 -14.99 -8.73 33.03
C CYS A 792 -16.27 -8.80 33.90
N SER A 793 -16.22 -8.16 35.07
CA SER A 793 -17.36 -8.07 35.99
C SER A 793 -18.55 -7.32 35.38
N ARG A 794 -19.74 -7.58 35.92
CA ARG A 794 -21.01 -6.92 35.52
C ARG A 794 -21.00 -5.39 35.60
N THR A 795 -20.07 -4.82 36.35
CA THR A 795 -19.88 -3.38 36.50
C THR A 795 -18.39 -3.09 36.58
N LEU A 796 -17.97 -2.09 35.83
CA LEU A 796 -16.62 -1.56 35.83
C LEU A 796 -16.70 -0.08 36.21
N ASP A 797 -16.12 0.27 37.36
CA ASP A 797 -16.14 1.63 37.89
C ASP A 797 -14.78 2.31 37.66
N THR A 798 -14.79 3.64 37.43
CA THR A 798 -13.57 4.46 37.32
C THR A 798 -12.65 4.00 36.18
N ILE A 799 -13.19 3.93 34.98
CA ILE A 799 -12.44 3.51 33.78
C ILE A 799 -11.60 4.70 33.29
N THR A 800 -10.29 4.54 33.36
CA THR A 800 -9.30 5.55 32.94
C THR A 800 -8.55 5.15 31.67
N ASP A 801 -8.63 3.88 31.29
CA ASP A 801 -7.91 3.30 30.17
C ASP A 801 -8.90 2.80 29.11
N ASN A 802 -8.42 2.65 27.86
CA ASN A 802 -9.22 1.96 26.86
C ASN A 802 -9.26 0.48 27.20
N LEU A 803 -10.43 -0.15 27.11
CA LEU A 803 -10.63 -1.55 27.48
C LEU A 803 -11.13 -2.33 26.28
N VAL A 804 -10.56 -3.52 26.07
CA VAL A 804 -11.16 -4.55 25.21
C VAL A 804 -11.84 -5.54 26.14
N ILE A 805 -13.09 -5.90 25.84
CA ILE A 805 -13.90 -6.86 26.60
C ILE A 805 -14.34 -7.99 25.66
N THR A 806 -13.84 -9.19 25.91
CA THR A 806 -14.05 -10.39 25.08
C THR A 806 -15.29 -11.17 25.51
N ALA A 807 -16.08 -11.59 24.52
CA ALA A 807 -17.21 -12.50 24.65
C ALA A 807 -16.78 -13.93 24.29
N THR A 808 -16.98 -14.87 25.19
CA THR A 808 -16.60 -16.29 25.00
C THR A 808 -17.84 -17.17 25.00
N ASN A 809 -17.89 -18.15 24.10
CA ASN A 809 -18.93 -19.17 24.10
C ASN A 809 -18.61 -20.25 25.15
N VAL A 810 -19.36 -20.29 26.24
CA VAL A 810 -19.19 -21.27 27.31
C VAL A 810 -20.26 -22.36 27.18
N PRO A 811 -19.88 -23.65 27.05
CA PRO A 811 -20.84 -24.74 27.00
C PRO A 811 -21.68 -24.83 28.27
N TRP A 812 -22.98 -25.08 28.12
CA TRP A 812 -23.83 -25.36 29.27
C TRP A 812 -23.34 -26.58 30.05
N THR A 813 -23.19 -26.43 31.36
CA THR A 813 -23.01 -27.60 32.23
C THR A 813 -24.32 -28.37 32.25
N LYS A 814 -24.31 -29.61 31.75
CA LYS A 814 -25.54 -30.43 31.59
C LYS A 814 -26.02 -31.09 32.88
N SER A 815 -25.16 -31.17 33.89
CA SER A 815 -25.51 -31.70 35.21
C SER A 815 -24.62 -31.12 36.30
N VAL A 816 -25.19 -30.80 37.46
CA VAL A 816 -24.44 -30.37 38.65
C VAL A 816 -24.63 -31.39 39.78
N ALA A 817 -23.51 -31.78 40.39
CA ALA A 817 -23.49 -32.72 41.51
C ALA A 817 -23.61 -31.99 42.86
N GLY A 818 -24.32 -32.61 43.79
CA GLY A 818 -24.36 -32.15 45.17
C GLY A 818 -23.01 -32.25 45.87
N ASN A 819 -22.84 -31.43 46.91
CA ASN A 819 -21.62 -31.38 47.73
C ASN A 819 -21.41 -32.62 48.64
N ILE A 820 -22.25 -33.65 48.57
CA ILE A 820 -22.16 -34.86 49.41
C ILE A 820 -22.07 -36.09 48.52
N ARG A 821 -21.09 -36.95 48.84
CA ARG A 821 -20.86 -38.25 48.20
C ARG A 821 -21.12 -39.39 49.17
N SER A 822 -21.54 -40.53 48.64
CA SER A 822 -21.60 -41.80 49.37
C SER A 822 -20.20 -42.34 49.69
N GLU A 823 -20.13 -43.35 50.58
CA GLU A 823 -18.89 -43.99 51.01
C GLU A 823 -18.11 -44.67 49.85
N ASP A 824 -18.80 -45.06 48.78
CA ASP A 824 -18.24 -45.61 47.54
C ASP A 824 -17.85 -44.54 46.50
N GLY A 825 -17.93 -43.26 46.87
CA GLY A 825 -17.45 -42.14 46.07
C GLY A 825 -18.42 -41.63 44.99
N LYS A 826 -19.67 -42.10 44.96
CA LYS A 826 -20.72 -41.61 44.06
C LYS A 826 -21.43 -40.38 44.62
N ASP A 827 -21.86 -39.46 43.76
CA ASP A 827 -22.60 -38.26 44.20
C ASP A 827 -24.03 -38.65 44.60
N LEU A 828 -24.51 -38.20 45.77
CA LEU A 828 -25.82 -38.63 46.26
C LEU A 828 -26.99 -38.07 45.43
N PHE A 829 -26.80 -36.89 44.87
CA PHE A 829 -27.80 -36.21 44.04
C PHE A 829 -27.12 -35.46 42.90
N LEU A 830 -27.65 -35.64 41.68
CA LEU A 830 -27.31 -34.84 40.51
C LEU A 830 -28.58 -34.15 40.02
N ALA A 831 -28.48 -32.86 39.73
CA ALA A 831 -29.52 -32.16 38.98
C ALA A 831 -29.08 -32.04 37.52
N VAL A 832 -29.95 -32.41 36.58
CA VAL A 832 -29.73 -32.35 35.13
C VAL A 832 -30.50 -31.16 34.55
N GLY A 833 -29.85 -30.40 33.67
CA GLY A 833 -30.34 -29.13 33.15
C GLY A 833 -29.24 -28.32 32.48
N GLU A 834 -29.52 -27.09 32.07
CA GLU A 834 -28.52 -26.17 31.51
C GLU A 834 -28.08 -25.19 32.59
N PHE A 835 -26.89 -25.42 33.14
CA PHE A 835 -26.34 -24.66 34.25
C PHE A 835 -25.12 -23.85 33.82
N TYR A 836 -24.98 -22.63 34.37
CA TYR A 836 -23.71 -21.89 34.29
C TYR A 836 -22.58 -22.71 34.92
N ASP A 837 -21.37 -22.59 34.39
CA ASP A 837 -20.18 -23.34 34.81
C ASP A 837 -19.83 -23.19 36.31
N HIS A 838 -20.13 -22.02 36.88
CA HIS A 838 -19.95 -21.70 38.29
C HIS A 838 -21.13 -22.10 39.18
N THR A 839 -22.16 -22.74 38.63
CA THR A 839 -23.30 -23.23 39.43
C THR A 839 -22.84 -24.38 40.31
N ARG A 840 -23.18 -24.31 41.59
CA ARG A 840 -22.91 -25.37 42.58
C ARG A 840 -24.21 -25.79 43.25
N LEU A 841 -24.33 -27.08 43.52
CA LEU A 841 -25.46 -27.68 44.20
C LEU A 841 -25.08 -28.03 45.64
N TYR A 842 -25.86 -27.52 46.58
CA TYR A 842 -25.69 -27.80 48.00
C TYR A 842 -26.86 -28.60 48.54
N LEU A 843 -26.52 -29.67 49.27
CA LEU A 843 -27.43 -30.51 50.02
C LEU A 843 -27.39 -30.10 51.49
N VAL A 844 -28.57 -29.97 52.09
CA VAL A 844 -28.78 -29.61 53.50
C VAL A 844 -29.65 -30.69 54.12
N GLU A 845 -29.14 -31.38 55.14
CA GLU A 845 -29.84 -32.47 55.83
C GLU A 845 -31.23 -32.03 56.28
N THR A 846 -32.20 -32.94 56.13
CA THR A 846 -33.58 -32.71 56.55
C THR A 846 -34.19 -33.98 57.13
N ASP A 847 -35.30 -33.84 57.85
CA ASP A 847 -36.02 -34.97 58.44
C ASP A 847 -36.75 -35.76 57.34
N GLY A 848 -36.39 -37.02 57.14
CA GLY A 848 -37.06 -37.92 56.20
C GLY A 848 -38.48 -38.33 56.63
N PRO A 849 -39.18 -39.14 55.82
CA PRO A 849 -40.53 -39.62 56.14
C PRO A 849 -40.59 -40.38 57.49
N GLU A 850 -41.45 -39.92 58.41
CA GLU A 850 -41.64 -40.54 59.74
C GLU A 850 -42.19 -41.98 59.68
N ASN A 851 -42.91 -42.34 58.62
CA ASN A 851 -43.53 -43.66 58.44
C ASN A 851 -43.04 -44.32 57.14
N LEU A 852 -42.00 -45.14 57.24
CA LEU A 852 -41.46 -45.92 56.12
C LEU A 852 -42.32 -47.17 55.85
N PRO A 853 -42.47 -47.60 54.58
CA PRO A 853 -43.19 -48.83 54.24
C PRO A 853 -42.39 -50.09 54.66
N ALA A 854 -43.10 -51.07 55.25
CA ALA A 854 -42.67 -52.45 55.55
C ALA A 854 -41.15 -52.71 55.67
N ASP A 855 -40.59 -52.46 56.86
CA ASP A 855 -39.17 -52.67 57.22
C ASP A 855 -38.13 -51.92 56.35
N GLY A 856 -38.53 -50.87 55.63
CA GLY A 856 -37.63 -50.02 54.86
C GLY A 856 -36.71 -49.15 55.72
N GLU A 857 -35.50 -48.88 55.22
CA GLU A 857 -34.46 -48.07 55.86
C GLU A 857 -34.27 -46.75 55.08
N LEU A 858 -34.27 -45.61 55.79
CA LEU A 858 -33.95 -44.31 55.19
C LEU A 858 -32.45 -44.26 54.90
N LEU A 859 -32.07 -44.18 53.62
CA LEU A 859 -30.66 -44.03 53.25
C LEU A 859 -30.19 -42.61 53.56
N TYR A 860 -30.91 -41.62 53.05
CA TYR A 860 -30.65 -40.20 53.29
C TYR A 860 -31.84 -39.33 52.89
N ALA A 861 -31.90 -38.12 53.47
CA ALA A 861 -32.88 -37.11 53.16
C ALA A 861 -32.23 -35.73 53.13
N TYR A 862 -32.44 -34.99 52.05
CA TYR A 862 -31.86 -33.66 51.86
C TYR A 862 -32.89 -32.68 51.29
N SER A 863 -32.80 -31.44 51.75
CA SER A 863 -33.21 -30.27 50.98
C SER A 863 -32.01 -29.77 50.18
N TRP A 864 -32.24 -29.02 49.12
CA TRP A 864 -31.14 -28.62 48.23
C TRP A 864 -31.35 -27.22 47.66
N TYR A 865 -30.28 -26.55 47.26
CA TYR A 865 -30.35 -25.28 46.54
C TYR A 865 -29.14 -25.09 45.63
N LEU A 866 -29.28 -24.20 44.65
CA LEU A 866 -28.23 -23.81 43.71
C LEU A 866 -27.63 -22.46 44.11
N THR A 867 -26.34 -22.25 43.86
CA THR A 867 -25.66 -20.96 44.13
C THR A 867 -26.00 -19.86 43.14
N SER A 868 -26.46 -20.22 41.95
CA SER A 868 -26.83 -19.33 40.87
C SER A 868 -28.10 -19.85 40.20
N GLU A 869 -28.90 -18.94 39.65
CA GLU A 869 -30.08 -19.26 38.85
C GLU A 869 -29.68 -19.96 37.55
N GLN A 870 -30.61 -20.70 36.94
CA GLN A 870 -30.48 -21.26 35.59
C GLN A 870 -30.89 -20.22 34.56
N GLU A 871 -30.43 -20.34 33.31
CA GLU A 871 -30.75 -19.39 32.23
C GLU A 871 -32.26 -19.27 31.97
N LYS A 872 -32.97 -20.40 32.08
CA LYS A 872 -34.42 -20.47 32.02
C LYS A 872 -34.90 -20.86 33.40
N GLU A 873 -35.71 -20.01 34.03
CA GLU A 873 -36.47 -20.39 35.22
C GLU A 873 -37.38 -21.58 34.87
N GLN A 874 -36.92 -22.79 35.15
CA GLN A 874 -37.72 -24.00 35.04
C GLN A 874 -38.28 -24.34 36.42
N ASP A 875 -39.59 -24.57 36.51
CA ASP A 875 -40.26 -24.93 37.77
C ASP A 875 -39.81 -26.31 38.32
N THR A 876 -39.26 -27.16 37.46
CA THR A 876 -38.85 -28.54 37.76
C THR A 876 -37.61 -28.94 36.96
N LEU A 877 -36.77 -29.78 37.55
CA LEU A 877 -35.54 -30.33 36.97
C LEU A 877 -35.53 -31.85 37.07
N GLU A 878 -34.79 -32.52 36.20
CA GLU A 878 -34.54 -33.95 36.33
C GLU A 878 -33.47 -34.19 37.40
N GLY A 879 -33.84 -34.96 38.42
CA GLY A 879 -32.99 -35.31 39.55
C GLY A 879 -32.59 -36.78 39.52
N HIS A 880 -31.29 -37.05 39.69
CA HIS A 880 -30.74 -38.41 39.82
C HIS A 880 -30.35 -38.65 41.27
N PHE A 881 -30.93 -39.66 41.90
CA PHE A 881 -30.78 -39.96 43.32
C PHE A 881 -30.08 -41.30 43.52
N TYR A 882 -28.91 -41.30 44.15
CA TYR A 882 -28.07 -42.50 44.27
C TYR A 882 -28.65 -43.56 45.21
N THR A 883 -28.73 -44.81 44.77
CA THR A 883 -29.42 -45.89 45.52
C THR A 883 -28.48 -46.83 46.26
N GLN A 884 -27.21 -46.46 46.44
CA GLN A 884 -26.15 -47.35 46.96
C GLN A 884 -26.02 -48.65 46.15
N GLY A 885 -26.23 -48.56 44.83
CA GLY A 885 -26.13 -49.69 43.90
C GLY A 885 -27.32 -50.67 43.94
N MET A 886 -28.41 -50.33 44.64
CA MET A 886 -29.61 -51.19 44.78
C MET A 886 -30.88 -50.49 44.26
N PRO A 887 -30.95 -50.13 42.97
CA PRO A 887 -32.04 -49.30 42.45
C PRO A 887 -33.40 -50.01 42.46
N ASP A 888 -33.42 -51.32 42.19
CA ASP A 888 -34.65 -52.13 42.17
C ASP A 888 -35.33 -52.23 43.55
N ASN A 889 -34.56 -51.98 44.61
CA ASN A 889 -35.03 -52.01 46.00
C ASN A 889 -35.17 -50.61 46.60
N ALA A 890 -34.93 -49.53 45.85
CA ALA A 890 -35.03 -48.16 46.37
C ALA A 890 -36.34 -47.50 45.94
N VAL A 891 -36.86 -46.59 46.77
CA VAL A 891 -38.00 -45.73 46.43
C VAL A 891 -37.69 -44.28 46.79
N LEU A 892 -38.11 -43.37 45.91
CA LEU A 892 -37.96 -41.93 46.09
C LEU A 892 -39.21 -41.35 46.78
N TYR A 893 -38.98 -40.49 47.78
CA TYR A 893 -39.99 -39.65 48.40
C TYR A 893 -39.67 -38.18 48.12
N LEU A 894 -40.65 -37.42 47.66
CA LEU A 894 -40.56 -35.96 47.55
C LEU A 894 -41.53 -35.31 48.54
N GLN A 895 -41.10 -34.23 49.20
CA GLN A 895 -41.96 -33.50 50.11
C GLN A 895 -42.86 -32.52 49.33
N LYS A 896 -44.17 -32.67 49.46
CA LYS A 896 -45.20 -31.78 48.86
C LYS A 896 -46.10 -31.26 49.98
N ASP A 897 -46.24 -29.94 50.13
CA ASP A 897 -47.02 -29.29 51.19
C ASP A 897 -46.68 -29.76 52.62
N GLY A 898 -45.41 -30.06 52.89
CA GLY A 898 -44.93 -30.56 54.19
C GLY A 898 -45.23 -32.04 54.46
N GLN A 899 -45.77 -32.78 53.48
CA GLN A 899 -45.97 -34.22 53.57
C GLN A 899 -45.06 -34.97 52.60
N TRP A 900 -44.49 -36.08 53.06
CA TRP A 900 -43.66 -36.95 52.25
C TRP A 900 -44.54 -37.84 51.36
N VAL A 901 -44.40 -37.69 50.05
CA VAL A 901 -45.17 -38.44 49.05
C VAL A 901 -44.22 -39.36 48.30
N ARG A 902 -44.55 -40.65 48.22
CA ARG A 902 -43.82 -41.58 47.36
C ARG A 902 -44.01 -41.16 45.91
N THR A 903 -42.91 -40.97 45.20
CA THR A 903 -42.88 -40.52 43.81
C THR A 903 -42.43 -41.67 42.93
N ASP A 904 -43.11 -41.84 41.79
CA ASP A 904 -42.67 -42.77 40.76
C ASP A 904 -41.37 -42.24 40.15
N ALA A 905 -40.36 -43.11 40.07
CA ALA A 905 -39.05 -42.78 39.53
C ALA A 905 -38.60 -43.91 38.61
N GLU A 906 -37.85 -43.56 37.57
CA GLU A 906 -37.25 -44.52 36.65
C GLU A 906 -35.86 -44.93 37.16
N THR A 907 -35.39 -46.11 36.78
CA THR A 907 -34.06 -46.59 37.16
C THR A 907 -33.07 -46.30 36.03
N ASP A 908 -32.01 -45.57 36.33
CA ASP A 908 -30.87 -45.36 35.43
C ASP A 908 -29.57 -45.76 36.14
N GLY A 909 -29.04 -46.93 35.77
CA GLY A 909 -27.87 -47.52 36.41
C GLY A 909 -28.07 -47.67 37.93
N SER A 910 -27.26 -46.96 38.72
CA SER A 910 -27.31 -46.98 40.19
C SER A 910 -28.17 -45.85 40.79
N TYR A 911 -28.91 -45.10 39.98
CA TYR A 911 -29.71 -43.95 40.38
C TYR A 911 -31.21 -44.18 40.13
N LEU A 912 -32.05 -43.53 40.94
CA LEU A 912 -33.43 -43.25 40.59
C LEU A 912 -33.50 -41.88 39.91
N VAL A 913 -34.29 -41.77 38.84
CA VAL A 913 -34.45 -40.56 38.05
C VAL A 913 -35.91 -40.08 38.15
N ALA A 914 -36.11 -38.82 38.56
CA ALA A 914 -37.44 -38.22 38.66
C ALA A 914 -37.39 -36.70 38.55
N GLU A 915 -38.51 -36.09 38.15
CA GLU A 915 -38.67 -34.63 38.19
C GLU A 915 -38.80 -34.12 39.64
N ILE A 916 -38.06 -33.06 39.95
CA ILE A 916 -38.02 -32.43 41.27
C ILE A 916 -38.02 -30.90 41.12
N SER A 917 -38.82 -30.20 41.92
CA SER A 917 -38.80 -28.73 41.94
C SER A 917 -37.54 -28.21 42.62
N CYS A 918 -37.03 -27.06 42.15
CA CYS A 918 -35.87 -26.42 42.78
C CYS A 918 -36.16 -26.13 44.26
N GLY A 919 -35.27 -26.54 45.16
CA GLY A 919 -35.50 -26.39 46.60
C GLY A 919 -36.29 -27.52 47.28
N GLN A 920 -36.92 -28.41 46.51
CA GLN A 920 -37.83 -29.41 47.06
C GLN A 920 -37.07 -30.49 47.86
N PRO A 921 -37.43 -30.74 49.13
CA PRO A 921 -36.83 -31.82 49.89
C PRO A 921 -37.15 -33.20 49.32
N PHE A 922 -36.15 -34.08 49.31
CA PHE A 922 -36.27 -35.46 48.85
C PHE A 922 -35.67 -36.45 49.87
N ALA A 923 -36.08 -37.70 49.79
CA ALA A 923 -35.56 -38.80 50.60
C ALA A 923 -35.52 -40.10 49.80
N VAL A 924 -34.43 -40.86 49.93
CA VAL A 924 -34.28 -42.19 49.31
C VAL A 924 -34.38 -43.24 50.39
N VAL A 925 -35.27 -44.21 50.18
CA VAL A 925 -35.57 -45.28 51.14
C VAL A 925 -35.31 -46.63 50.48
N LEU A 926 -34.51 -47.47 51.13
CA LEU A 926 -34.27 -48.85 50.70
C LEU A 926 -35.34 -49.77 51.28
N LEU A 927 -35.97 -50.57 50.44
CA LEU A 927 -36.92 -51.61 50.80
C LEU A 927 -36.16 -52.93 51.04
N PRO A 928 -36.62 -53.76 51.98
CA PRO A 928 -36.03 -55.08 52.20
C PRO A 928 -36.17 -55.94 50.94
N GLU A 929 -35.09 -56.62 50.53
CA GLU A 929 -35.13 -57.64 49.47
C GLU A 929 -36.28 -58.61 49.73
N SER A 930 -37.16 -58.81 48.75
CA SER A 930 -38.24 -59.79 48.87
C SER A 930 -37.66 -61.21 48.83
N GLY A 931 -37.20 -61.70 49.97
CA GLY A 931 -36.84 -63.09 50.16
C GLY A 931 -38.02 -64.00 49.81
N ILE A 932 -37.75 -65.10 49.10
CA ILE A 932 -38.74 -66.09 48.69
C ILE A 932 -39.63 -66.47 49.88
N SER A 933 -40.94 -66.24 49.73
CA SER A 933 -41.96 -66.48 50.75
C SER A 933 -41.79 -67.84 51.45
N PRO A 934 -41.88 -67.93 52.79
CA PRO A 934 -41.79 -69.19 53.52
C PRO A 934 -42.88 -70.20 53.08
N TYR A 935 -43.97 -69.74 52.47
CA TYR A 935 -45.00 -70.62 51.88
C TYR A 935 -44.54 -71.33 50.60
N LEU A 936 -43.65 -70.72 49.81
CA LEU A 936 -43.01 -71.35 48.65
C LEU A 936 -41.98 -72.39 49.10
N MET A 937 -41.24 -72.11 50.19
CA MET A 937 -40.36 -73.08 50.86
C MET A 937 -41.13 -74.25 51.48
N ILE A 938 -42.30 -74.02 52.07
CA ILE A 938 -43.21 -75.10 52.53
C ILE A 938 -43.72 -75.92 51.32
N GLY A 939 -44.01 -75.28 50.19
CA GLY A 939 -44.38 -75.95 48.94
C GLY A 939 -43.26 -76.85 48.40
N ILE A 940 -42.01 -76.38 48.43
CA ILE A 940 -40.82 -77.14 48.01
C ILE A 940 -40.52 -78.28 49.00
N VAL A 941 -40.69 -78.07 50.31
CA VAL A 941 -40.53 -79.11 51.34
C VAL A 941 -41.66 -80.16 51.26
N LEU A 942 -42.90 -79.78 50.96
CA LEU A 942 -44.01 -80.71 50.74
C LEU A 942 -43.86 -81.50 49.44
N ALA A 943 -43.35 -80.87 48.37
CA ALA A 943 -43.01 -81.57 47.13
C ALA A 943 -41.84 -82.53 47.33
N ALA A 944 -40.80 -82.14 48.07
CA ALA A 944 -39.68 -83.01 48.44
C ALA A 944 -40.12 -84.15 49.37
N ALA A 945 -41.02 -83.89 50.33
CA ALA A 945 -41.61 -84.92 51.20
C ALA A 945 -42.51 -85.89 50.42
N ALA A 946 -43.28 -85.41 49.44
CA ALA A 946 -44.07 -86.25 48.54
C ALA A 946 -43.16 -87.14 47.68
N VAL A 947 -42.04 -86.60 47.15
CA VAL A 947 -41.04 -87.37 46.40
C VAL A 947 -40.34 -88.40 47.31
N ILE A 948 -39.99 -88.06 48.54
CA ILE A 948 -39.42 -88.99 49.52
C ILE A 948 -40.43 -90.08 49.91
N LEU A 949 -41.72 -89.75 50.03
CA LEU A 949 -42.79 -90.71 50.34
C LEU A 949 -43.09 -91.63 49.14
N LEU A 950 -42.94 -91.12 47.91
CA LEU A 950 -43.05 -91.88 46.67
C LEU A 950 -41.83 -92.79 46.47
N ILE A 951 -40.61 -92.32 46.79
CA ILE A 951 -39.39 -93.13 46.90
C ILE A 951 -39.55 -94.19 48.00
N PHE A 952 -40.12 -93.86 49.16
CA PHE A 952 -40.38 -94.81 50.25
C PHE A 952 -41.41 -95.88 49.84
N ILE A 953 -42.47 -95.53 49.11
CA ILE A 953 -43.44 -96.49 48.55
C ILE A 953 -42.79 -97.38 47.47
N ILE A 954 -41.92 -96.84 46.63
CA ILE A 954 -41.16 -97.60 45.62
C ILE A 954 -40.13 -98.53 46.28
N VAL A 955 -39.43 -98.08 47.31
CA VAL A 955 -38.48 -98.88 48.10
C VAL A 955 -39.21 -99.96 48.92
N ARG A 956 -40.42 -99.69 49.41
CA ARG A 956 -41.26 -100.67 50.12
C ARG A 956 -41.89 -101.71 49.17
N ARG A 957 -42.15 -101.36 47.90
CA ARG A 957 -42.50 -102.33 46.83
C ARG A 957 -41.30 -103.13 46.32
N LYS A 958 -40.09 -102.58 46.36
CA LYS A 958 -38.84 -103.29 45.98
C LYS A 958 -38.20 -104.12 47.13
N ARG A 959 -38.61 -103.95 48.39
CA ARG A 959 -38.19 -104.81 49.53
C ARG A 959 -38.92 -106.15 49.67
N HIS A 960 -39.88 -106.44 48.80
CA HIS A 960 -40.48 -107.77 48.67
C HIS A 960 -40.11 -108.36 47.32
N LYS A 961 -39.11 -109.23 47.31
CA LYS A 961 -39.33 -110.68 47.18
C LYS A 961 -38.03 -111.37 46.78
N THR A 962 -37.19 -111.79 47.74
CA THR A 962 -36.45 -113.07 47.70
C THR A 962 -35.43 -113.21 48.85
N LEU A 963 -35.55 -114.30 49.62
CA LEU A 963 -34.41 -115.08 50.12
C LEU A 963 -34.13 -116.12 49.03
N ALA A 964 -33.20 -115.84 48.11
CA ALA A 964 -32.46 -116.78 47.26
C ALA A 964 -31.56 -115.98 46.29
N GLY A 965 -30.25 -116.24 46.30
CA GLY A 965 -29.31 -115.75 45.27
C GLY A 965 -28.24 -114.77 45.76
N GLN A 966 -27.29 -115.26 46.56
CA GLN A 966 -26.00 -114.64 46.88
C GLN A 966 -25.02 -114.80 45.69
N ALA A 967 -23.96 -114.02 45.51
CA ALA A 967 -23.51 -112.74 46.03
C ALA A 967 -22.43 -112.31 45.02
N ALA A 968 -22.73 -111.27 44.25
CA ALA A 968 -21.82 -110.65 43.29
C ALA A 968 -21.64 -109.20 43.73
N ALA A 969 -20.39 -108.81 43.90
CA ALA A 969 -19.95 -107.62 44.61
C ALA A 969 -19.16 -106.71 43.66
N GLU A 970 -19.23 -105.43 44.00
CA GLU A 970 -18.39 -104.31 43.55
C GLU A 970 -18.76 -103.60 42.23
N SER A 971 -19.63 -102.60 42.47
CA SER A 971 -19.61 -101.20 42.01
C SER A 971 -19.64 -100.90 40.51
N ALA A 972 -20.73 -100.25 40.12
CA ALA A 972 -21.26 -100.15 38.77
C ALA A 972 -20.99 -98.80 38.07
N VAL A 973 -20.57 -98.94 36.81
CA VAL A 973 -20.95 -98.20 35.58
C VAL A 973 -20.80 -96.67 35.57
N SER A 974 -19.60 -96.27 35.14
CA SER A 974 -19.27 -95.04 34.42
C SER A 974 -19.51 -95.22 32.90
N GLU A 975 -19.62 -94.06 32.22
CA GLU A 975 -19.16 -93.86 30.83
C GLU A 975 -19.97 -94.58 29.72
N GLU A 976 -20.16 -94.03 28.53
CA GLU A 976 -19.46 -92.96 27.82
C GLU A 976 -20.30 -92.63 26.57
N LYS A 977 -20.08 -91.40 26.08
CA LYS A 977 -19.97 -91.04 24.66
C LYS A 977 -21.19 -91.04 23.71
N GLN A 978 -21.22 -89.89 23.02
CA GLN A 978 -21.34 -89.69 21.56
C GLN A 978 -22.75 -89.81 20.96
N PRO A 979 -23.00 -89.25 19.75
CA PRO A 979 -22.07 -88.65 18.75
C PRO A 979 -22.38 -87.15 18.47
N VAL A 980 -21.44 -86.35 17.93
CA VAL A 980 -20.95 -86.26 16.53
C VAL A 980 -22.01 -85.80 15.53
N ALA A 981 -21.56 -84.88 14.66
CA ALA A 981 -21.93 -84.67 13.25
C ALA A 981 -22.49 -83.26 13.00
N ASP A 982 -22.18 -82.57 11.91
CA ASP A 982 -21.16 -82.65 10.85
C ASP A 982 -21.53 -81.49 9.89
N ASP A 983 -20.50 -80.92 9.25
CA ASP A 983 -20.43 -80.44 7.86
C ASP A 983 -21.56 -79.62 7.22
N ASP A 984 -21.19 -78.35 6.99
CA ASP A 984 -20.77 -77.78 5.70
C ASP A 984 -21.76 -77.23 4.64
N THR A 985 -21.25 -76.12 4.07
CA THR A 985 -21.51 -75.40 2.80
C THR A 985 -22.65 -74.36 2.79
N ASP A 986 -22.53 -73.14 2.25
CA ASP A 986 -21.45 -72.33 1.62
C ASP A 986 -22.01 -70.89 1.40
N ASP A 987 -21.10 -69.94 1.19
CA ASP A 987 -21.19 -68.57 0.64
C ASP A 987 -21.80 -67.38 1.43
N GLY A 988 -20.93 -66.38 1.72
CA GLY A 988 -21.20 -64.96 1.44
C GLY A 988 -20.98 -63.90 2.53
N ALA A 989 -19.78 -63.28 2.53
CA ALA A 989 -19.41 -61.88 2.85
C ALA A 989 -19.57 -61.27 4.28
N GLU A 990 -18.43 -60.74 4.79
CA GLU A 990 -18.16 -59.52 5.62
C GLU A 990 -19.07 -59.22 6.85
N GLU A 991 -18.61 -58.79 8.03
CA GLU A 991 -17.32 -58.37 8.61
C GLU A 991 -17.52 -58.31 10.16
N ASP A 992 -16.41 -58.30 10.89
CA ASP A 992 -16.20 -57.84 12.28
C ASP A 992 -16.58 -58.70 13.50
N ALA A 993 -15.58 -58.79 14.38
CA ALA A 993 -15.32 -59.82 15.36
C ALA A 993 -15.40 -59.31 16.80
N ASP A 994 -15.79 -60.22 17.70
CA ASP A 994 -15.79 -60.02 19.15
C ASP A 994 -15.07 -61.20 19.84
N GLY A 995 -14.30 -60.88 20.89
CA GLY A 995 -14.15 -61.74 22.07
C GLY A 995 -13.04 -62.80 22.16
N LEU A 996 -11.97 -62.44 22.88
CA LEU A 996 -11.40 -63.14 24.06
C LEU A 996 -10.94 -64.61 23.98
N LEU A 997 -9.67 -64.87 24.33
CA LEU A 997 -9.30 -65.63 25.54
C LEU A 997 -7.76 -65.69 25.76
N GLU A 998 -7.43 -66.04 26.99
CA GLU A 998 -6.21 -65.75 27.75
C GLU A 998 -5.21 -66.95 27.78
N ILE A 999 -3.90 -66.64 27.78
CA ILE A 999 -2.67 -67.29 28.35
C ILE A 999 -2.27 -68.73 27.88
N PRO A 1000 -0.98 -69.22 27.98
CA PRO A 1000 0.29 -68.63 28.45
C PRO A 1000 1.62 -69.02 27.70
N GLU A 1001 2.72 -68.37 28.13
CA GLU A 1001 4.12 -68.84 28.34
C GLU A 1001 5.08 -69.42 27.26
N ILE A 1002 6.39 -69.08 27.44
CA ILE A 1002 7.67 -69.73 27.00
C ILE A 1002 8.22 -69.24 25.63
N GLU A 1003 9.46 -68.75 25.42
CA GLU A 1003 10.73 -68.70 26.18
C GLU A 1003 11.77 -67.77 25.50
N VAL A 1004 12.74 -67.24 26.29
CA VAL A 1004 14.12 -66.72 26.00
C VAL A 1004 14.29 -65.59 24.95
N GLU A 1005 15.10 -64.53 25.13
CA GLU A 1005 16.49 -64.49 25.59
C GLU A 1005 16.90 -63.08 26.05
N ASP A 1006 17.75 -63.07 27.08
CA ASP A 1006 18.81 -62.12 27.46
C ASP A 1006 18.55 -60.67 27.92
N ALA A 1007 19.08 -60.47 29.14
CA ALA A 1007 19.45 -59.25 29.85
C ALA A 1007 20.73 -58.61 29.24
N PRO A 1008 21.43 -57.61 29.85
CA PRO A 1008 21.17 -56.92 31.11
C PRO A 1008 21.47 -55.39 31.11
N GLU A 1009 21.49 -54.85 32.34
CA GLU A 1009 22.23 -53.66 32.85
C GLU A 1009 21.59 -52.28 32.62
N GLU A 1010 21.04 -51.65 33.67
CA GLU A 1010 21.68 -51.06 34.87
C GLU A 1010 22.19 -49.62 34.67
N THR A 1011 21.51 -48.69 35.37
CA THR A 1011 22.06 -47.67 36.29
C THR A 1011 22.80 -46.48 35.68
N ALA A 1012 22.31 -45.24 35.85
CA ALA A 1012 22.33 -44.40 37.06
C ALA A 1012 23.64 -43.62 37.26
N GLY A 1013 23.47 -42.36 37.64
CA GLY A 1013 24.49 -41.48 38.20
C GLY A 1013 25.39 -40.83 37.14
N GLU A 1014 25.91 -39.62 37.32
CA GLU A 1014 25.86 -38.66 38.42
C GLU A 1014 26.57 -37.41 37.90
N GLU A 1015 26.18 -36.26 38.43
CA GLU A 1015 26.98 -35.05 38.71
C GLU A 1015 28.46 -35.03 38.30
N ASN A 1016 28.92 -33.95 37.66
CA ASN A 1016 29.70 -32.92 38.37
C ASN A 1016 30.14 -31.71 37.52
N SER A 1017 29.91 -30.54 38.12
CA SER A 1017 30.82 -29.41 38.37
C SER A 1017 31.76 -28.83 37.28
N ASP A 1018 31.73 -27.49 37.28
CA ASP A 1018 32.84 -26.54 37.24
C ASP A 1018 33.37 -25.99 35.90
N ASP A 1019 33.41 -24.64 35.92
CA ASP A 1019 34.39 -23.74 35.33
C ASP A 1019 34.53 -23.66 33.80
N ARG A 1020 33.86 -22.67 33.18
CA ARG A 1020 34.46 -21.36 32.82
C ARG A 1020 33.52 -20.46 32.04
#